data_AF-D8Q647-F1
#
_entry.id   AF-D8Q647-F1
#
_cell.length_a   1.000
_cell.length_b   1.000
_cell.length_c   1.000
_cell.angle_alpha   90.00
_cell.angle_beta   90.00
_cell.angle_gamma   90.00
#
_symmetry.space_group_name_H-M   'P 1'
#
loop_
_entity.id
_entity.type
_entity.pdbx_description
1 polymer ?
#
loop_
_entity_poly.entity_id
_entity_poly.type
_entity_poly.pdbx_seq_one_letter_code
_entity_poly.pdbx_strand_id
1 'polypeptide(L)'
;MAEEAANATAKLPSVESSLGQCRCKFSGQKGSPDGNSKNSGRLSTARATLHKFSGRKRAPSHSSTMCQREHWSIGDHRVAFAPTVRYLYTVIPMRAKDAHFLAVIARSYVEKNYATILVRVRGPPGAYECVRVDLSLTNLRETLSDISTGAKLDSEIHLDPCPYPTFCVHVEHMQGDTPRTRVVRLTPRTASWRLAREGRRRVLDLFYGRFPTNLLILVSAVEHVYQARATLSLPRLDSGGPCFGPRPDDTSKIVAGNSFAAQSTPFCSPTIFPLAITDTLILRRCSMATAPDFALPDLSNPLHQPGDLQTLFGAVSALARSQDEGPTMFASEEALHVKAAKRALRARPLDIVLAAPPGIPFELYVHTTAGKAICVAFIALKFLHFSIPAKLDRQLWPFDDSIWPHLLRWADYLLPSGYISDIHLCKEARQHVLFRISTVIGITECLTSLPKEQVRSCLLGGSNDVLHTLVTLWVRWTDLVPALDMGPREVMWSACLLGSVWDSFEGQPAEDVLRTQIMRVAGGSARDVFRAGAAYLCALSAAGAVARERDEIGEQTTFVAAIIRPYDVGPETLPSSFIATLVTILDDNLTAAPDSHNLWVQIFMLLCTLCGHSDHATMLCIKHGLFPLLVRIRSICSHCSTGVVPYGSKQVSSGGATGILMTYIRNTFWSRRAVANFHTAYENYAARMPIVPLREDERAVLDVADRHYALLIEAEEQWSSVAKCCNYMRAHWSTGEHRYLCDVHFASRAGSTCPTVKSKDVYFLVVIARAFVESNYQQILARLNRQPSGNDLILVNLPLLHDPTVTELFTATACENSFRPDICPYPSISVQVSYQQTNGVRARLVNLVPRSAAWRYGKDEFATLTCTLYDPPTDWTCVD
;
A
#
# COMPACT_ATOMS: atom_id res chain seq x y z
N MET A 1 44.12 -41.80 -32.24
CA MET A 1 43.86 -41.16 -30.93
C MET A 1 44.91 -41.57 -29.90
N ALA A 2 46.18 -41.43 -30.28
CA ALA A 2 47.36 -41.53 -29.43
C ALA A 2 48.46 -40.86 -30.26
N GLU A 3 48.63 -39.54 -30.08
CA GLU A 3 49.74 -38.65 -30.49
C GLU A 3 49.19 -37.23 -30.61
N GLU A 4 49.37 -36.42 -29.57
CA GLU A 4 49.61 -34.96 -29.59
C GLU A 4 49.47 -34.38 -28.17
N ALA A 5 50.29 -34.90 -27.25
CA ALA A 5 50.50 -34.33 -25.93
C ALA A 5 51.99 -34.07 -25.73
N ALA A 6 52.56 -33.17 -26.54
CA ALA A 6 53.89 -32.62 -26.34
C ALA A 6 54.07 -31.36 -27.20
N ASN A 7 53.69 -30.18 -26.67
CA ASN A 7 54.44 -28.94 -26.88
C ASN A 7 53.84 -27.75 -26.11
N ALA A 8 54.74 -26.89 -25.62
CA ALA A 8 54.53 -25.55 -25.06
C ALA A 8 54.23 -25.41 -23.56
N THR A 9 55.20 -25.84 -22.73
CA THR A 9 55.64 -25.09 -21.55
C THR A 9 56.74 -24.09 -21.93
N ALA A 10 56.80 -22.96 -21.21
CA ALA A 10 57.83 -21.91 -21.17
C ALA A 10 57.67 -20.67 -22.07
N LYS A 11 57.32 -19.54 -21.44
CA LYS A 11 58.18 -18.33 -21.36
C LYS A 11 57.54 -17.25 -20.46
N LEU A 12 58.11 -17.08 -19.27
CA LEU A 12 58.10 -15.83 -18.50
C LEU A 12 59.11 -14.85 -19.11
N PRO A 13 58.90 -13.54 -18.92
CA PRO A 13 60.01 -12.75 -18.38
C PRO A 13 59.60 -11.86 -17.21
N SER A 14 60.54 -11.80 -16.26
CA SER A 14 60.67 -10.88 -15.13
C SER A 14 60.87 -9.43 -15.58
N VAL A 15 60.33 -8.47 -14.82
CA VAL A 15 60.92 -7.12 -14.70
C VAL A 15 60.93 -6.70 -13.23
N GLU A 16 62.11 -6.23 -12.84
CA GLU A 16 62.57 -5.89 -11.51
C GLU A 16 61.94 -4.62 -10.94
N SER A 17 62.00 -4.58 -9.61
CA SER A 17 61.84 -3.44 -8.73
C SER A 17 62.76 -2.26 -9.07
N SER A 18 62.22 -1.04 -9.04
CA SER A 18 62.99 0.16 -8.70
C SER A 18 62.26 0.98 -7.63
N LEU A 19 62.96 1.13 -6.51
CA LEU A 19 62.64 1.99 -5.37
C LEU A 19 62.75 3.46 -5.77
N GLY A 20 61.78 4.26 -5.35
CA GLY A 20 61.84 5.72 -5.40
C GLY A 20 61.05 6.33 -4.24
N GLN A 21 61.74 6.59 -3.13
CA GLN A 21 61.26 7.44 -2.04
C GLN A 21 61.00 8.86 -2.55
N CYS A 22 59.92 9.50 -2.10
CA CYS A 22 59.93 10.92 -1.75
C CYS A 22 58.87 11.26 -0.69
N ARG A 23 59.37 11.62 0.49
CA ARG A 23 58.68 12.46 1.49
C ARG A 23 58.41 13.84 0.88
N CYS A 24 57.28 14.46 1.20
CA CYS A 24 57.24 15.63 2.10
C CYS A 24 55.90 16.39 2.08
N LYS A 25 55.42 16.65 3.31
CA LYS A 25 54.87 17.91 3.85
C LYS A 25 53.62 18.51 3.22
N PHE A 26 52.53 18.37 3.99
CA PHE A 26 51.46 19.36 4.10
C PHE A 26 51.94 20.58 4.89
N SER A 27 51.82 21.76 4.29
CA SER A 27 51.68 23.05 4.99
C SER A 27 50.82 23.96 4.13
N GLY A 28 49.71 24.43 4.69
CA GLY A 28 48.73 25.27 3.99
C GLY A 28 49.13 26.74 3.89
N GLN A 29 48.41 27.49 3.06
CA GLN A 29 47.79 28.78 3.41
C GLN A 29 47.01 29.38 2.22
N LYS A 30 46.00 30.15 2.62
CA LYS A 30 45.10 31.08 1.92
C LYS A 30 45.66 31.80 0.68
N GLY A 31 44.77 32.07 -0.28
CA GLY A 31 44.92 33.16 -1.26
C GLY A 31 43.89 33.14 -2.40
N SER A 32 42.85 33.97 -2.28
CA SER A 32 42.17 34.63 -3.42
C SER A 32 43.09 35.77 -3.93
N PRO A 33 42.98 36.42 -5.12
CA PRO A 33 41.78 36.61 -5.97
C PRO A 33 42.01 36.63 -7.52
N ASP A 34 40.90 36.85 -8.25
CA ASP A 34 40.70 37.51 -9.56
C ASP A 34 41.77 37.47 -10.68
N GLY A 35 41.31 37.18 -11.91
CA GLY A 35 42.05 37.59 -13.12
C GLY A 35 41.61 36.93 -14.44
N ASN A 36 40.86 37.69 -15.25
CA ASN A 36 40.64 37.52 -16.69
C ASN A 36 41.91 37.11 -17.49
N SER A 37 41.79 36.21 -18.47
CA SER A 37 42.17 36.50 -19.87
C SER A 37 41.82 35.38 -20.85
N LYS A 38 41.44 35.82 -22.05
CA LYS A 38 41.20 35.04 -23.27
C LYS A 38 42.54 34.53 -23.85
N ASN A 39 42.61 33.29 -24.33
CA ASN A 39 42.88 32.99 -25.75
C ASN A 39 43.06 31.50 -26.08
N SER A 40 42.36 31.12 -27.15
CA SER A 40 42.68 30.17 -28.22
C SER A 40 43.61 28.96 -27.96
N GLY A 41 43.07 27.77 -28.25
CA GLY A 41 43.87 26.58 -28.56
C GLY A 41 43.01 25.35 -28.84
N ARG A 42 42.52 25.22 -30.08
CA ARG A 42 41.94 23.97 -30.60
C ARG A 42 42.98 22.85 -30.51
N LEU A 43 42.60 21.71 -29.94
CA LEU A 43 42.90 20.39 -30.53
C LEU A 43 41.97 19.34 -29.92
N SER A 44 41.46 18.52 -30.84
CA SER A 44 40.33 17.62 -30.75
C SER A 44 40.70 16.25 -30.20
N THR A 45 39.87 15.69 -29.33
CA THR A 45 39.68 14.23 -29.26
C THR A 45 38.23 13.91 -28.88
N ALA A 46 37.63 13.08 -29.71
CA ALA A 46 36.20 12.84 -29.83
C ALA A 46 35.61 12.09 -28.64
N ARG A 47 34.50 12.60 -28.11
CA ARG A 47 33.58 11.88 -27.21
C ARG A 47 32.21 11.85 -27.88
N ALA A 48 31.79 10.66 -28.30
CA ALA A 48 30.51 10.43 -28.95
C ALA A 48 29.36 10.83 -28.01
N THR A 49 28.63 11.88 -28.41
CA THR A 49 27.43 12.37 -27.72
C THR A 49 26.26 12.13 -28.67
N LEU A 50 25.35 11.23 -28.29
CA LEU A 50 24.15 10.92 -29.06
C LEU A 50 23.15 12.08 -28.92
N HIS A 51 23.04 12.87 -29.97
CA HIS A 51 22.12 14.00 -30.08
C HIS A 51 20.66 13.50 -30.27
N LYS A 52 19.77 14.11 -29.49
CA LYS A 52 18.31 14.10 -29.64
C LYS A 52 17.89 14.42 -31.08
N PHE A 53 17.14 13.52 -31.71
CA PHE A 53 16.25 13.85 -32.83
C PHE A 53 14.88 14.27 -32.29
N SER A 54 14.66 15.58 -32.16
CA SER A 54 13.31 16.17 -32.08
C SER A 54 12.98 16.76 -33.44
N GLY A 55 12.05 16.15 -34.18
CA GLY A 55 11.56 16.76 -35.42
C GLY A 55 10.92 15.82 -36.42
N ARG A 56 9.81 15.15 -36.08
CA ARG A 56 8.81 14.74 -37.09
C ARG A 56 7.41 14.96 -36.55
N LYS A 57 6.69 15.89 -37.20
CA LYS A 57 5.26 16.14 -37.07
C LYS A 57 4.49 14.83 -37.30
N ARG A 58 3.80 14.32 -36.28
CA ARG A 58 2.73 13.33 -36.44
C ARG A 58 1.38 14.05 -36.45
N ALA A 59 0.56 13.71 -37.43
CA ALA A 59 -0.84 14.10 -37.53
C ALA A 59 -1.62 13.66 -36.27
N PRO A 60 -2.65 14.42 -35.84
CA PRO A 60 -3.35 14.13 -34.60
C PRO A 60 -4.35 12.97 -34.82
N SER A 61 -3.96 11.75 -34.46
CA SER A 61 -4.93 10.69 -34.19
C SER A 61 -5.60 10.99 -32.85
N HIS A 62 -6.83 11.50 -32.88
CA HIS A 62 -7.67 11.68 -31.70
C HIS A 62 -7.90 10.31 -31.02
N SER A 63 -7.24 10.08 -29.89
CA SER A 63 -7.54 8.96 -28.99
C SER A 63 -8.43 9.44 -27.86
N SER A 64 -9.58 8.78 -27.69
CA SER A 64 -10.65 9.16 -26.74
C SER A 64 -10.27 8.99 -25.26
N THR A 65 -9.03 8.60 -24.96
CA THR A 65 -8.52 8.38 -23.60
C THR A 65 -7.97 9.66 -22.94
N MET A 66 -7.53 10.66 -23.71
CA MET A 66 -7.12 11.95 -23.13
C MET A 66 -8.33 12.77 -22.63
N CYS A 67 -9.43 12.76 -23.38
CA CYS A 67 -10.67 13.45 -22.97
C CYS A 67 -11.29 12.83 -21.69
N GLN A 68 -10.98 11.57 -21.38
CA GLN A 68 -11.43 10.92 -20.12
C GLN A 68 -10.53 11.20 -18.92
N ARG A 69 -9.30 11.69 -19.10
CA ARG A 69 -8.35 11.94 -18.00
C ARG A 69 -8.32 13.40 -17.56
N GLU A 70 -8.52 14.35 -18.46
CA GLU A 70 -8.51 15.79 -18.12
C GLU A 70 -9.73 16.23 -17.28
N HIS A 71 -10.87 15.54 -17.37
CA HIS A 71 -12.06 15.86 -16.58
C HIS A 71 -12.10 15.25 -15.17
N TRP A 72 -11.07 14.52 -14.75
CA TRP A 72 -11.02 13.82 -13.46
C TRP A 72 -10.01 14.37 -12.46
N SER A 73 -9.12 15.29 -12.87
CA SER A 73 -8.14 15.90 -11.97
C SER A 73 -8.67 17.10 -11.17
N ILE A 74 -9.98 17.38 -11.22
CA ILE A 74 -10.61 18.51 -10.51
C ILE A 74 -11.67 17.95 -9.54
N GLY A 75 -11.31 17.84 -8.26
CA GLY A 75 -12.20 17.97 -7.09
C GLY A 75 -13.14 16.81 -6.71
N ASP A 76 -12.84 16.17 -5.57
CA ASP A 76 -13.76 15.69 -4.52
C ASP A 76 -15.02 14.87 -4.85
N HIS A 77 -14.85 13.59 -5.21
CA HIS A 77 -15.94 12.60 -5.07
C HIS A 77 -15.43 11.23 -4.58
N ARG A 78 -15.07 11.13 -3.30
CA ARG A 78 -14.89 9.86 -2.57
C ARG A 78 -15.89 9.77 -1.42
N VAL A 79 -17.15 9.46 -1.71
CA VAL A 79 -18.10 9.04 -0.67
C VAL A 79 -18.83 7.79 -1.14
N ALA A 80 -18.73 6.73 -0.35
CA ALA A 80 -19.57 5.53 -0.49
C ALA A 80 -20.99 5.86 -0.03
N PHE A 81 -22.01 5.44 -0.77
CA PHE A 81 -23.41 5.65 -0.39
C PHE A 81 -23.80 4.70 0.74
N ALA A 82 -24.02 5.21 1.96
CA ALA A 82 -24.50 4.44 3.11
C ALA A 82 -26.05 4.34 3.15
N PRO A 83 -26.64 3.31 3.80
CA PRO A 83 -28.08 3.04 3.73
C PRO A 83 -28.86 3.60 4.93
N THR A 84 -29.93 4.35 4.68
CA THR A 84 -31.03 4.51 5.68
C THR A 84 -32.44 4.49 5.07
N VAL A 85 -33.32 3.68 5.69
CA VAL A 85 -34.78 3.46 5.52
C VAL A 85 -35.25 2.18 4.80
N ARG A 86 -36.25 1.56 5.46
CA ARG A 86 -36.93 0.26 5.32
C ARG A 86 -37.81 0.14 4.06
N TYR A 87 -37.35 -0.61 3.07
CA TYR A 87 -38.19 -1.36 2.12
C TYR A 87 -37.44 -2.65 1.77
N LEU A 88 -38.17 -3.75 1.54
CA LEU A 88 -37.76 -5.16 1.55
C LEU A 88 -36.67 -5.64 0.57
N TYR A 89 -35.83 -4.75 0.01
CA TYR A 89 -34.70 -5.16 -0.83
C TYR A 89 -33.37 -4.83 -0.14
N THR A 90 -32.56 -5.87 0.13
CA THR A 90 -31.18 -5.76 0.61
C THR A 90 -30.30 -5.12 -0.47
N VAL A 91 -29.97 -3.84 -0.31
CA VAL A 91 -29.08 -3.11 -1.24
C VAL A 91 -27.63 -3.19 -0.76
N ILE A 92 -26.80 -3.95 -1.46
CA ILE A 92 -25.34 -4.00 -1.25
C ILE A 92 -24.69 -2.74 -1.88
N PRO A 93 -23.75 -2.06 -1.21
CA PRO A 93 -23.08 -0.88 -1.75
C PRO A 93 -22.31 -1.19 -3.05
N MET A 94 -22.39 -0.27 -4.01
CA MET A 94 -21.70 -0.31 -5.30
C MET A 94 -20.72 0.85 -5.39
N ARG A 95 -19.58 0.67 -6.07
CA ARG A 95 -18.62 1.77 -6.30
C ARG A 95 -19.27 2.88 -7.11
N ALA A 96 -19.00 4.14 -6.77
CA ALA A 96 -19.57 5.31 -7.45
C ALA A 96 -19.35 5.30 -8.98
N LYS A 97 -18.20 4.77 -9.45
CA LYS A 97 -17.89 4.62 -10.88
C LYS A 97 -18.84 3.66 -11.59
N ASP A 98 -19.12 2.52 -10.97
CA ASP A 98 -19.97 1.47 -11.55
C ASP A 98 -21.43 1.95 -11.58
N ALA A 99 -21.86 2.65 -10.51
CA ALA A 99 -23.18 3.27 -10.45
C ALA A 99 -23.33 4.40 -11.50
N HIS A 100 -22.31 5.25 -11.68
CA HIS A 100 -22.30 6.26 -12.73
C HIS A 100 -22.33 5.64 -14.13
N PHE A 101 -21.60 4.55 -14.36
CA PHE A 101 -21.61 3.84 -15.64
C PHE A 101 -23.00 3.29 -15.99
N LEU A 102 -23.70 2.66 -15.04
CA LEU A 102 -25.08 2.22 -15.23
C LEU A 102 -26.02 3.39 -15.53
N ALA A 103 -25.80 4.53 -14.89
CA ALA A 103 -26.59 5.75 -15.12
C ALA A 103 -26.35 6.34 -16.53
N VAL A 104 -25.11 6.28 -17.03
CA VAL A 104 -24.77 6.65 -18.41
C VAL A 104 -25.43 5.72 -19.43
N ILE A 105 -25.43 4.39 -19.19
CA ILE A 105 -26.12 3.41 -20.03
C ILE A 105 -27.62 3.72 -20.07
N ALA A 106 -28.26 3.86 -18.91
CA ALA A 106 -29.68 4.17 -18.79
C ALA A 106 -30.05 5.46 -19.56
N ARG A 107 -29.24 6.52 -19.41
CA ARG A 107 -29.45 7.78 -20.13
C ARG A 107 -29.29 7.61 -21.64
N SER A 108 -28.21 6.99 -22.09
CA SER A 108 -27.96 6.73 -23.52
C SER A 108 -29.09 5.92 -24.15
N TYR A 109 -29.57 4.89 -23.44
CA TYR A 109 -30.69 4.08 -23.88
C TYR A 109 -31.96 4.89 -24.06
N VAL A 110 -32.35 5.67 -23.03
CA VAL A 110 -33.56 6.49 -23.06
C VAL A 110 -33.46 7.57 -24.15
N GLU A 111 -32.33 8.25 -24.29
CA GLU A 111 -32.13 9.28 -25.33
C GLU A 111 -32.18 8.68 -26.74
N LYS A 112 -31.63 7.48 -26.95
CA LYS A 112 -31.64 6.78 -28.26
C LYS A 112 -33.02 6.22 -28.62
N ASN A 113 -33.77 5.71 -27.63
CA ASN A 113 -35.05 5.04 -27.83
C ASN A 113 -36.26 5.91 -27.46
N TYR A 114 -36.05 7.20 -27.22
CA TYR A 114 -37.07 8.12 -26.69
C TYR A 114 -38.38 8.08 -27.47
N ALA A 115 -38.32 8.21 -28.79
CA ALA A 115 -39.50 8.17 -29.66
C ALA A 115 -40.24 6.83 -29.56
N THR A 116 -39.49 5.71 -29.57
CA THR A 116 -40.05 4.36 -29.43
C THR A 116 -40.73 4.15 -28.08
N ILE A 117 -40.12 4.66 -27.00
CA ILE A 117 -40.68 4.59 -25.64
C ILE A 117 -42.00 5.36 -25.57
N LEU A 118 -42.05 6.58 -26.12
CA LEU A 118 -43.29 7.38 -26.17
C LEU A 118 -44.39 6.71 -26.99
N VAL A 119 -44.06 6.13 -28.14
CA VAL A 119 -45.03 5.39 -28.97
C VAL A 119 -45.63 4.20 -28.21
N ARG A 120 -44.81 3.46 -27.46
CA ARG A 120 -45.26 2.31 -26.65
C ARG A 120 -46.15 2.70 -25.49
N VAL A 121 -45.89 3.85 -24.89
CA VAL A 121 -46.62 4.36 -23.72
C VAL A 121 -48.04 4.85 -24.09
N ARG A 122 -48.36 5.06 -25.39
CA ARG A 122 -49.72 5.32 -25.93
C ARG A 122 -50.50 6.46 -25.23
N GLY A 123 -49.83 7.54 -24.85
CA GLY A 123 -50.53 8.74 -24.33
C GLY A 123 -50.01 10.04 -24.92
N PRO A 124 -50.82 11.11 -24.88
CA PRO A 124 -50.40 12.43 -25.32
C PRO A 124 -49.22 12.95 -24.48
N PRO A 125 -48.36 13.83 -25.03
CA PRO A 125 -47.29 14.47 -24.27
C PRO A 125 -47.84 15.11 -22.99
N GLY A 126 -47.27 14.78 -21.83
CA GLY A 126 -47.75 15.24 -20.51
C GLY A 126 -48.77 14.34 -19.80
N ALA A 127 -49.21 13.23 -20.41
CA ALA A 127 -50.13 12.29 -19.74
C ALA A 127 -49.53 11.54 -18.55
N TYR A 128 -48.20 11.47 -18.44
CA TYR A 128 -47.49 10.68 -17.45
C TYR A 128 -46.45 11.50 -16.69
N GLU A 129 -46.50 11.45 -15.37
CA GLU A 129 -45.49 12.07 -14.51
C GLU A 129 -44.19 11.25 -14.49
N CYS A 130 -44.33 9.92 -14.53
CA CYS A 130 -43.23 8.96 -14.47
C CYS A 130 -43.45 7.78 -15.42
N VAL A 131 -42.43 7.47 -16.23
CA VAL A 131 -42.37 6.28 -17.09
C VAL A 131 -41.29 5.35 -16.54
N ARG A 132 -41.66 4.14 -16.14
CA ARG A 132 -40.72 3.12 -15.72
C ARG A 132 -40.20 2.36 -16.94
N VAL A 133 -38.88 2.20 -17.03
CA VAL A 133 -38.19 1.49 -18.10
C VAL A 133 -37.31 0.42 -17.48
N ASP A 134 -37.63 -0.85 -17.70
CA ASP A 134 -36.80 -1.94 -17.19
C ASP A 134 -35.78 -2.33 -18.28
N LEU A 135 -34.49 -2.24 -17.95
CA LEU A 135 -33.36 -2.61 -18.81
C LEU A 135 -32.64 -3.80 -18.22
N SER A 136 -32.54 -4.89 -18.98
CA SER A 136 -31.66 -6.01 -18.61
C SER A 136 -30.31 -5.87 -19.33
N LEU A 137 -29.22 -6.00 -18.58
CA LEU A 137 -27.83 -6.05 -19.07
C LEU A 137 -27.29 -7.48 -19.08
N THR A 138 -28.15 -8.46 -19.35
CA THR A 138 -27.74 -9.84 -19.53
C THR A 138 -26.95 -9.98 -20.83
N ASN A 139 -25.78 -10.65 -20.78
CA ASN A 139 -24.88 -10.85 -21.92
C ASN A 139 -24.38 -9.56 -22.61
N LEU A 140 -24.28 -8.45 -21.86
CA LEU A 140 -23.86 -7.13 -22.36
C LEU A 140 -24.76 -6.59 -23.49
N ARG A 141 -26.00 -7.05 -23.60
CA ARG A 141 -27.00 -6.50 -24.51
C ARG A 141 -28.01 -5.68 -23.72
N GLU A 142 -28.34 -4.50 -24.22
CA GLU A 142 -29.40 -3.66 -23.65
C GLU A 142 -30.74 -4.14 -24.21
N THR A 143 -31.48 -4.93 -23.44
CA THR A 143 -32.85 -5.33 -23.79
C THR A 143 -33.85 -4.61 -22.90
N LEU A 144 -34.82 -3.97 -23.54
CA LEU A 144 -35.99 -3.42 -22.85
C LEU A 144 -36.89 -4.56 -22.44
N SER A 145 -36.97 -4.83 -21.14
CA SER A 145 -37.79 -5.90 -20.59
C SER A 145 -39.23 -5.47 -20.41
N ASP A 146 -39.47 -4.24 -19.92
CA ASP A 146 -40.82 -3.72 -19.72
C ASP A 146 -40.88 -2.17 -19.75
N ILE A 147 -42.04 -1.62 -20.10
CA ILE A 147 -42.39 -0.21 -19.91
C ILE A 147 -43.75 -0.13 -19.24
N SER A 148 -43.79 0.49 -18.06
CA SER A 148 -45.04 0.78 -17.36
C SER A 148 -45.18 2.27 -17.05
N THR A 149 -46.42 2.74 -17.09
CA THR A 149 -46.78 4.09 -16.70
C THR A 149 -47.14 4.09 -15.22
N GLY A 150 -46.49 4.93 -14.42
CA GLY A 150 -47.03 5.23 -13.10
C GLY A 150 -48.36 5.97 -13.29
N ALA A 151 -49.48 5.39 -12.87
CA ALA A 151 -50.74 6.10 -12.84
C ALA A 151 -50.56 7.37 -12.00
N LYS A 152 -51.06 8.52 -12.47
CA LYS A 152 -51.24 9.67 -11.58
C LYS A 152 -52.13 9.19 -10.45
N LEU A 153 -51.62 9.22 -9.21
CA LEU A 153 -52.51 9.11 -8.04
C LEU A 153 -53.59 10.17 -8.21
N ASP A 154 -54.85 9.84 -7.88
CA ASP A 154 -56.06 10.67 -8.01
C ASP A 154 -56.04 12.00 -7.22
N SER A 155 -54.87 12.52 -6.85
CA SER A 155 -54.69 13.86 -6.30
C SER A 155 -54.83 14.91 -7.40
N GLU A 156 -55.73 15.86 -7.15
CA GLU A 156 -56.04 17.10 -7.89
C GLU A 156 -55.10 17.45 -9.05
N ILE A 157 -55.71 17.70 -10.22
CA ILE A 157 -55.06 18.01 -11.50
C ILE A 157 -54.24 19.30 -11.37
N HIS A 158 -53.04 19.21 -10.80
CA HIS A 158 -51.98 20.14 -11.10
C HIS A 158 -51.44 19.79 -12.49
N LEU A 159 -51.72 20.67 -13.45
CA LEU A 159 -51.12 20.63 -14.78
C LEU A 159 -49.61 20.81 -14.61
N ASP A 160 -48.86 19.72 -14.72
CA ASP A 160 -47.40 19.78 -14.72
C ASP A 160 -46.96 20.57 -15.97
N PRO A 161 -46.26 21.71 -15.82
CA PRO A 161 -45.92 22.58 -16.95
C PRO A 161 -44.87 21.97 -17.88
N CYS A 162 -44.24 20.85 -17.53
CA CYS A 162 -43.30 20.16 -18.40
C CYS A 162 -43.97 18.97 -19.13
N PRO A 163 -44.05 19.00 -20.48
CA PRO A 163 -44.70 17.94 -21.27
C PRO A 163 -43.93 16.62 -21.31
N TYR A 164 -42.69 16.61 -20.78
CA TYR A 164 -41.81 15.45 -20.79
C TYR A 164 -41.89 14.67 -19.47
N PRO A 165 -42.02 13.33 -19.50
CA PRO A 165 -42.09 12.52 -18.29
C PRO A 165 -40.72 12.40 -17.60
N THR A 166 -40.71 12.08 -16.32
CA THR A 166 -39.50 11.58 -15.65
C THR A 166 -39.34 10.10 -15.95
N PHE A 167 -38.16 9.61 -16.34
CA PHE A 167 -37.95 8.16 -16.49
C PHE A 167 -37.36 7.55 -15.23
N CYS A 168 -37.93 6.45 -14.75
CA CYS A 168 -37.31 5.59 -13.75
C CYS A 168 -36.80 4.33 -14.44
N VAL A 169 -35.50 4.28 -14.71
CA VAL A 169 -34.86 3.18 -15.43
C VAL A 169 -34.35 2.14 -14.44
N HIS A 170 -34.95 0.95 -14.41
CA HIS A 170 -34.49 -0.17 -13.61
C HIS A 170 -33.48 -0.98 -14.41
N VAL A 171 -32.19 -0.82 -14.11
CA VAL A 171 -31.10 -1.54 -14.75
C VAL A 171 -30.82 -2.82 -13.97
N GLU A 172 -31.25 -3.96 -14.50
CA GLU A 172 -30.85 -5.29 -14.07
C GLU A 172 -29.45 -5.60 -14.65
N HIS A 173 -28.51 -5.95 -13.77
CA HIS A 173 -27.12 -6.27 -14.12
C HIS A 173 -26.65 -7.48 -13.31
N MET A 174 -25.66 -8.18 -13.83
CA MET A 174 -25.03 -9.30 -13.12
C MET A 174 -23.90 -8.78 -12.21
N GLN A 175 -23.94 -9.16 -10.93
CA GLN A 175 -22.82 -8.99 -10.01
C GLN A 175 -22.33 -10.38 -9.61
N GLY A 176 -21.29 -10.87 -10.27
CA GLY A 176 -20.99 -12.30 -10.29
C GLY A 176 -22.15 -13.06 -10.96
N ASP A 177 -22.63 -14.13 -10.33
CA ASP A 177 -23.73 -14.95 -10.83
C ASP A 177 -25.12 -14.51 -10.34
N THR A 178 -25.20 -13.40 -9.59
CA THR A 178 -26.48 -12.91 -9.04
C THR A 178 -27.01 -11.72 -9.86
N PRO A 179 -28.23 -11.79 -10.40
CA PRO A 179 -28.88 -10.63 -11.02
C PRO A 179 -29.27 -9.61 -9.95
N ARG A 180 -29.03 -8.33 -10.24
CA ARG A 180 -29.29 -7.21 -9.33
C ARG A 180 -29.91 -6.06 -10.09
N THR A 181 -30.94 -5.43 -9.52
CA THR A 181 -31.58 -4.25 -10.12
C THR A 181 -31.11 -2.96 -9.44
N ARG A 182 -30.91 -1.91 -10.24
CA ARG A 182 -30.62 -0.54 -9.78
C ARG A 182 -31.56 0.44 -10.47
N VAL A 183 -32.02 1.45 -9.75
CA VAL A 183 -32.96 2.44 -10.30
C VAL A 183 -32.21 3.75 -10.58
N VAL A 184 -32.22 4.17 -11.84
CA VAL A 184 -31.68 5.46 -12.30
C VAL A 184 -32.86 6.35 -12.66
N ARG A 185 -32.94 7.56 -12.11
CA ARG A 185 -34.03 8.48 -12.43
C ARG A 185 -33.50 9.57 -13.36
N LEU A 186 -34.13 9.68 -14.53
CA LEU A 186 -33.78 10.65 -15.55
C LEU A 186 -34.89 11.71 -15.60
N THR A 187 -34.57 12.89 -15.10
CA THR A 187 -35.50 14.04 -15.10
C THR A 187 -35.24 14.90 -16.35
N PRO A 188 -36.27 15.39 -17.04
CA PRO A 188 -36.04 16.34 -18.13
C PRO A 188 -35.27 17.56 -17.60
N ARG A 189 -34.29 18.08 -18.36
CA ARG A 189 -33.61 19.34 -17.97
C ARG A 189 -34.59 20.49 -17.74
N THR A 190 -35.66 20.51 -18.53
CA THR A 190 -36.74 21.49 -18.46
C THR A 190 -37.63 21.32 -17.24
N ALA A 191 -37.41 20.33 -16.37
CA ALA A 191 -38.20 20.05 -15.18
C ALA A 191 -37.31 19.82 -13.95
N SER A 192 -36.21 20.56 -13.83
CA SER A 192 -35.25 20.40 -12.72
C SER A 192 -35.87 20.61 -11.33
N TRP A 193 -36.98 21.36 -11.24
CA TRP A 193 -37.77 21.52 -10.02
C TRP A 193 -38.45 20.23 -9.54
N ARG A 194 -38.56 19.19 -10.37
CA ARG A 194 -39.09 17.87 -9.96
C ARG A 194 -38.12 17.06 -9.10
N LEU A 195 -36.87 17.52 -8.96
CA LEU A 195 -35.93 16.95 -8.01
C LEU A 195 -36.38 17.31 -6.59
N ALA A 196 -36.59 16.28 -5.76
CA ALA A 196 -36.94 16.49 -4.36
C ALA A 196 -35.79 17.25 -3.67
N ARG A 197 -36.07 18.44 -3.14
CA ARG A 197 -35.05 19.28 -2.50
C ARG A 197 -34.39 18.57 -1.31
N GLU A 198 -35.11 17.71 -0.60
CA GLU A 198 -34.59 16.92 0.53
C GLU A 198 -35.33 15.57 0.60
N GLY A 199 -34.61 14.45 0.66
CA GLY A 199 -35.18 13.17 1.16
C GLY A 199 -34.98 11.89 0.35
N ARG A 200 -34.42 11.90 -0.87
CA ARG A 200 -34.18 10.65 -1.64
C ARG A 200 -32.76 10.53 -2.20
N ARG A 201 -31.75 10.50 -1.32
CA ARG A 201 -30.30 10.34 -1.67
C ARG A 201 -29.90 8.97 -2.27
N ARG A 202 -30.85 8.10 -2.64
CA ARG A 202 -30.60 6.71 -3.10
C ARG A 202 -30.79 6.49 -4.60
N VAL A 203 -31.22 7.51 -5.32
CA VAL A 203 -31.47 7.45 -6.76
C VAL A 203 -30.40 8.29 -7.45
N LEU A 204 -29.74 7.73 -8.45
CA LEU A 204 -28.89 8.51 -9.36
C LEU A 204 -29.82 9.36 -10.22
N ASP A 205 -30.00 10.61 -9.81
CA ASP A 205 -30.75 11.62 -10.56
C ASP A 205 -29.84 12.21 -11.64
N LEU A 206 -30.20 11.99 -12.90
CA LEU A 206 -29.54 12.61 -14.05
C LEU A 206 -30.55 13.39 -14.87
N PHE A 207 -30.04 14.31 -15.69
CA PHE A 207 -30.86 15.02 -16.66
C PHE A 207 -30.73 14.44 -18.07
N TYR A 208 -31.82 14.50 -18.86
CA TYR A 208 -31.83 14.13 -20.28
C TYR A 208 -32.38 15.26 -21.19
N GLY A 209 -31.98 15.27 -22.48
CA GLY A 209 -32.43 16.25 -23.50
C GLY A 209 -31.33 16.68 -24.51
N ARG A 210 -31.69 17.01 -25.76
CA ARG A 210 -30.77 17.42 -26.84
C ARG A 210 -30.60 18.95 -26.93
N PHE A 211 -29.36 19.44 -27.02
CA PHE A 211 -28.98 20.67 -27.74
C PHE A 211 -27.60 20.47 -28.40
N PRO A 212 -27.27 21.16 -29.50
CA PRO A 212 -26.00 21.03 -30.19
C PRO A 212 -24.90 21.79 -29.43
N THR A 213 -23.75 21.12 -29.24
CA THR A 213 -22.40 21.67 -28.96
C THR A 213 -22.21 22.74 -27.88
N ASN A 214 -21.39 22.37 -26.88
CA ASN A 214 -20.61 23.21 -25.95
C ASN A 214 -21.37 24.01 -24.86
N LEU A 215 -21.60 23.40 -23.68
CA LEU A 215 -21.24 24.00 -22.37
C LEU A 215 -21.48 23.05 -21.18
N LEU A 216 -20.62 23.22 -20.16
CA LEU A 216 -20.60 22.75 -18.77
C LEU A 216 -21.81 21.95 -18.22
N ILE A 217 -21.48 20.83 -17.56
CA ILE A 217 -22.34 20.17 -16.58
C ILE A 217 -22.29 21.01 -15.29
N LEU A 218 -23.37 21.73 -14.98
CA LEU A 218 -23.59 22.29 -13.65
C LEU A 218 -24.05 21.15 -12.72
N VAL A 219 -23.20 20.74 -11.78
CA VAL A 219 -23.62 20.02 -10.58
C VAL A 219 -23.96 21.08 -9.54
N SER A 220 -25.18 21.02 -9.01
CA SER A 220 -25.70 21.96 -8.02
C SER A 220 -24.88 21.95 -6.73
N ALA A 221 -23.97 22.92 -6.61
CA ALA A 221 -23.56 23.50 -5.34
C ALA A 221 -24.15 24.91 -5.27
N VAL A 222 -25.36 25.02 -4.72
CA VAL A 222 -25.97 26.31 -4.37
C VAL A 222 -26.20 26.31 -2.87
N GLU A 223 -25.14 26.66 -2.15
CA GLU A 223 -25.16 27.29 -0.83
C GLU A 223 -23.71 27.66 -0.51
N HIS A 224 -23.35 28.94 -0.70
CA HIS A 224 -22.21 29.67 -0.08
C HIS A 224 -21.83 31.01 -0.78
N VAL A 225 -22.73 31.66 -1.53
CA VAL A 225 -22.43 32.99 -2.14
C VAL A 225 -23.34 34.13 -1.65
N TYR A 226 -24.24 33.91 -0.71
CA TYR A 226 -25.03 34.98 -0.09
C TYR A 226 -24.86 35.01 1.42
N GLN A 227 -23.70 35.46 1.91
CA GLN A 227 -23.54 36.16 3.21
C GLN A 227 -22.07 36.58 3.41
N ALA A 228 -21.67 37.70 2.79
CA ALA A 228 -20.54 38.51 3.25
C ALA A 228 -20.53 39.86 2.53
N ARG A 229 -21.40 40.79 2.94
CA ARG A 229 -21.23 42.22 2.66
C ARG A 229 -21.96 43.06 3.70
N ALA A 230 -21.29 43.29 4.82
CA ALA A 230 -21.49 44.49 5.64
C ALA A 230 -20.19 44.79 6.40
N THR A 231 -19.58 45.87 5.96
CA THR A 231 -18.50 46.68 6.54
C THR A 231 -18.61 46.92 8.04
N LEU A 232 -17.46 46.99 8.73
CA LEU A 232 -17.13 48.11 9.62
C LEU A 232 -15.61 48.20 9.87
N SER A 233 -15.19 49.43 10.08
CA SER A 233 -13.88 50.01 9.89
C SER A 233 -12.97 49.94 11.13
N LEU A 234 -11.66 49.86 10.90
CA LEU A 234 -10.48 50.43 11.62
C LEU A 234 -10.68 51.14 12.99
N PRO A 235 -9.67 51.11 13.92
CA PRO A 235 -8.31 51.55 13.60
C PRO A 235 -7.12 50.77 14.20
N ARG A 236 -5.98 50.98 13.51
CA ARG A 236 -4.60 50.72 13.92
C ARG A 236 -4.25 51.51 15.19
N LEU A 237 -3.44 50.89 16.05
CA LEU A 237 -2.61 51.59 17.04
C LEU A 237 -1.19 51.03 16.96
N ASP A 238 -0.27 51.95 16.68
CA ASP A 238 1.18 51.80 16.73
C ASP A 238 1.69 51.84 18.18
N SER A 239 2.66 50.99 18.50
CA SER A 239 3.75 51.20 19.48
C SER A 239 4.62 49.94 19.45
N GLY A 240 5.91 49.95 19.10
CA GLY A 240 6.97 50.81 19.62
C GLY A 240 7.58 50.15 20.86
N GLY A 241 8.55 49.24 20.70
CA GLY A 241 9.93 49.53 21.12
C GLY A 241 10.62 48.33 21.81
N PRO A 242 11.97 48.34 21.89
CA PRO A 242 12.82 47.14 22.02
C PRO A 242 13.49 47.00 23.39
N CYS A 243 14.03 45.81 23.72
CA CYS A 243 15.06 45.67 24.76
C CYS A 243 16.06 44.54 24.46
N PHE A 244 17.32 44.89 24.68
CA PHE A 244 18.58 44.18 24.43
C PHE A 244 19.00 43.27 25.60
N GLY A 245 19.70 42.18 25.25
CA GLY A 245 20.90 41.68 25.94
C GLY A 245 20.74 40.59 27.02
N PRO A 246 21.83 39.93 27.45
CA PRO A 246 23.07 39.57 26.75
C PRO A 246 23.40 38.05 26.80
N ARG A 247 24.36 37.62 25.98
CA ARG A 247 25.11 36.36 26.15
C ARG A 247 25.96 36.41 27.43
N PRO A 248 26.35 35.23 27.95
CA PRO A 248 27.78 34.99 28.07
C PRO A 248 28.21 33.63 27.52
N ASP A 249 29.42 33.66 26.97
CA ASP A 249 30.23 32.51 26.57
C ASP A 249 30.81 31.76 27.78
N ASP A 250 31.31 30.58 27.46
CA ASP A 250 32.56 29.96 27.91
C ASP A 250 32.57 28.81 28.93
N THR A 251 33.09 27.69 28.38
CA THR A 251 34.01 26.71 28.98
C THR A 251 33.50 25.70 30.00
N SER A 252 33.60 24.41 29.66
CA SER A 252 34.57 23.53 30.34
C SER A 252 34.69 22.14 29.67
N LYS A 253 35.95 21.73 29.58
CA LYS A 253 36.45 20.39 29.23
C LYS A 253 36.13 19.41 30.37
N ILE A 254 35.66 18.19 30.07
CA ILE A 254 35.84 17.00 30.93
C ILE A 254 36.06 15.77 30.03
N VAL A 255 37.33 15.34 29.89
CA VAL A 255 37.93 14.09 30.41
C VAL A 255 37.45 12.80 29.72
N ALA A 256 38.39 12.22 28.97
CA ALA A 256 38.37 10.85 28.50
C ALA A 256 38.56 9.87 29.68
N GLY A 257 37.80 8.78 29.70
CA GLY A 257 38.04 7.70 30.65
C GLY A 257 37.13 6.49 30.43
N ASN A 258 37.77 5.37 30.11
CA ASN A 258 37.38 3.97 30.34
C ASN A 258 36.62 3.22 29.24
N SER A 259 37.45 2.57 28.42
CA SER A 259 37.22 1.30 27.74
C SER A 259 36.69 0.21 28.68
N PHE A 260 35.52 -0.35 28.37
CA PHE A 260 35.14 -1.69 28.82
C PHE A 260 35.22 -2.66 27.64
N ALA A 261 36.08 -3.67 27.78
CA ALA A 261 36.17 -4.79 26.87
C ALA A 261 34.92 -5.67 27.00
N ALA A 262 34.10 -5.74 25.94
CA ALA A 262 33.03 -6.72 25.85
C ALA A 262 33.61 -8.03 25.29
N GLN A 263 33.64 -9.05 26.14
CA GLN A 263 33.90 -10.42 25.72
C GLN A 263 32.72 -10.92 24.88
N SER A 264 33.02 -11.31 23.66
CA SER A 264 32.10 -12.00 22.75
C SER A 264 31.88 -13.44 23.22
N THR A 265 30.64 -13.79 23.59
CA THR A 265 30.18 -15.19 23.67
C THR A 265 29.19 -15.46 22.53
N PRO A 266 29.28 -16.63 21.87
CA PRO A 266 28.38 -16.97 20.77
C PRO A 266 27.12 -17.66 21.32
N PHE A 267 25.95 -17.08 21.09
CA PHE A 267 24.66 -17.78 21.28
C PHE A 267 24.13 -18.24 19.91
N CYS A 268 24.11 -19.56 19.71
CA CYS A 268 23.51 -20.24 18.56
C CYS A 268 22.34 -21.12 19.02
N SER A 269 21.10 -20.75 18.66
CA SER A 269 20.03 -21.65 18.19
C SER A 269 18.74 -20.87 17.89
N PRO A 270 18.05 -21.13 16.77
CA PRO A 270 16.77 -20.51 16.44
C PRO A 270 15.62 -21.44 16.83
N THR A 271 15.09 -21.26 18.02
CA THR A 271 13.72 -21.65 18.34
C THR A 271 13.00 -20.36 18.71
N ILE A 272 11.84 -20.12 18.10
CA ILE A 272 10.94 -19.03 18.51
C ILE A 272 10.59 -19.27 19.98
N PHE A 273 11.34 -18.63 20.88
CA PHE A 273 10.97 -18.46 22.28
C PHE A 273 10.43 -17.03 22.42
N PRO A 274 9.36 -16.84 23.22
CA PRO A 274 8.92 -15.51 23.58
C PRO A 274 10.09 -14.83 24.30
N LEU A 275 10.47 -13.66 23.82
CA LEU A 275 11.30 -12.74 24.58
C LEU A 275 10.53 -12.41 25.86
N ALA A 276 10.87 -13.12 26.95
CA ALA A 276 10.60 -12.66 28.30
C ALA A 276 11.52 -11.46 28.57
N ILE A 277 11.26 -10.36 27.86
CA ILE A 277 11.71 -9.04 28.28
C ILE A 277 10.90 -8.75 29.54
N THR A 278 11.61 -8.41 30.60
CA THR A 278 11.03 -8.03 31.89
C THR A 278 9.88 -7.03 31.70
N ASP A 279 8.66 -7.45 32.07
CA ASP A 279 7.38 -6.72 31.93
C ASP A 279 7.41 -5.29 32.53
N THR A 280 8.40 -4.98 33.36
CA THR A 280 8.58 -3.69 34.03
C THR A 280 9.19 -2.60 33.14
N LEU A 281 9.80 -2.95 32.00
CA LEU A 281 10.46 -1.97 31.13
C LEU A 281 9.53 -1.37 30.06
N ILE A 282 8.41 -2.01 29.73
CA ILE A 282 7.42 -1.49 28.76
C ILE A 282 6.63 -0.32 29.36
N LEU A 283 6.28 -0.39 30.65
CA LEU A 283 5.46 0.62 31.33
C LEU A 283 6.17 1.98 31.55
N ARG A 284 7.51 2.01 31.58
CA ARG A 284 8.28 3.27 31.60
C ARG A 284 8.32 3.97 30.23
N ARG A 285 7.96 3.30 29.14
CA ARG A 285 8.19 3.81 27.76
C ARG A 285 7.18 4.89 27.36
N CYS A 286 5.95 4.89 27.86
CA CYS A 286 4.91 5.87 27.48
C CYS A 286 4.63 6.99 28.49
N SER A 287 5.60 7.38 29.34
CA SER A 287 5.40 8.52 30.28
C SER A 287 5.03 9.80 29.51
N MET A 288 3.74 10.14 29.53
CA MET A 288 3.17 11.39 29.02
C MET A 288 3.45 12.51 30.04
N ALA A 289 4.69 12.97 30.10
CA ALA A 289 5.14 13.99 31.04
C ALA A 289 4.48 15.37 30.85
N THR A 290 3.93 15.66 29.67
CA THR A 290 3.31 16.95 29.37
C THR A 290 1.81 16.78 29.25
N ALA A 291 1.10 16.94 30.37
CA ALA A 291 -0.29 17.36 30.28
C ALA A 291 -0.30 18.70 29.52
N PRO A 292 -1.10 18.88 28.45
CA PRO A 292 -1.32 20.21 27.92
C PRO A 292 -1.79 21.09 29.08
N ASP A 293 -1.31 22.33 29.17
CA ASP A 293 -1.68 23.30 30.21
C ASP A 293 -3.20 23.52 30.22
N PHE A 294 -3.92 22.59 30.86
CA PHE A 294 -5.32 22.72 31.17
C PHE A 294 -5.35 23.65 32.38
N ALA A 295 -5.70 24.91 32.13
CA ALA A 295 -6.12 25.79 33.20
C ALA A 295 -7.23 25.08 33.98
N LEU A 296 -6.93 24.65 35.20
CA LEU A 296 -7.87 23.94 36.05
C LEU A 296 -9.12 24.81 36.21
N PRO A 297 -10.30 24.33 35.79
CA PRO A 297 -11.51 25.11 35.96
C PRO A 297 -11.85 25.24 37.44
N ASP A 298 -12.34 26.41 37.85
CA ASP A 298 -12.83 26.64 39.20
C ASP A 298 -14.02 25.69 39.50
N LEU A 299 -13.90 24.91 40.58
CA LEU A 299 -14.81 23.82 40.96
C LEU A 299 -15.48 24.15 42.30
N SER A 300 -16.27 25.21 42.39
CA SER A 300 -16.88 25.67 43.65
C SER A 300 -18.29 25.10 43.92
N ASN A 301 -18.51 23.77 43.86
CA ASN A 301 -19.83 23.15 44.08
C ASN A 301 -19.79 22.08 45.20
N PRO A 302 -20.82 21.92 46.07
CA PRO A 302 -20.65 21.36 47.43
C PRO A 302 -20.94 19.85 47.61
N LEU A 303 -21.20 19.07 46.56
CA LEU A 303 -21.62 17.65 46.72
C LEU A 303 -20.46 16.63 46.83
N HIS A 304 -19.22 17.05 46.56
CA HIS A 304 -17.98 16.38 46.92
C HIS A 304 -16.97 17.49 47.23
N GLN A 305 -16.15 17.39 48.29
CA GLN A 305 -15.15 18.43 48.54
C GLN A 305 -14.21 18.51 47.33
N PRO A 306 -14.33 19.54 46.47
CA PRO A 306 -13.56 19.60 45.22
C PRO A 306 -12.06 19.69 45.49
N GLY A 307 -11.71 20.11 46.71
CA GLY A 307 -10.35 20.16 47.22
C GLY A 307 -9.66 18.79 47.30
N ASP A 308 -10.36 17.69 47.57
CA ASP A 308 -9.69 16.37 47.73
C ASP A 308 -9.19 15.84 46.39
N LEU A 309 -10.02 15.93 45.33
CA LEU A 309 -9.64 15.49 44.00
C LEU A 309 -8.55 16.38 43.40
N GLN A 310 -8.62 17.69 43.61
CA GLN A 310 -7.56 18.63 43.22
C GLN A 310 -6.25 18.37 43.98
N THR A 311 -6.34 18.11 45.29
CA THR A 311 -5.17 17.75 46.12
C THR A 311 -4.54 16.45 45.64
N LEU A 312 -5.36 15.44 45.32
CA LEU A 312 -4.89 14.19 44.74
C LEU A 312 -4.18 14.45 43.42
N PHE A 313 -4.83 15.13 42.48
CA PHE A 313 -4.27 15.47 41.18
C PHE A 313 -2.93 16.23 41.30
N GLY A 314 -2.87 17.25 42.16
CA GLY A 314 -1.65 18.02 42.39
C GLY A 314 -0.52 17.17 42.96
N ALA A 315 -0.83 16.27 43.90
CA ALA A 315 0.15 15.36 44.49
C ALA A 315 0.69 14.35 43.47
N VAL A 316 -0.18 13.71 42.69
CA VAL A 316 0.25 12.68 41.72
C VAL A 316 0.95 13.28 40.51
N SER A 317 0.56 14.49 40.08
CA SER A 317 1.27 15.23 39.04
C SER A 317 2.67 15.64 39.48
N ALA A 318 2.83 16.02 40.76
CA ALA A 318 4.16 16.32 41.32
C ALA A 318 5.04 15.06 41.39
N LEU A 319 4.47 13.91 41.77
CA LEU A 319 5.17 12.62 41.71
C LEU A 319 5.61 12.28 40.28
N ALA A 320 4.73 12.45 39.30
CA ALA A 320 5.04 12.22 37.90
C ALA A 320 6.26 13.05 37.44
N ARG A 321 6.23 14.37 37.69
CA ARG A 321 7.33 15.27 37.34
C ARG A 321 8.64 14.89 38.02
N SER A 322 8.60 14.51 39.29
CA SER A 322 9.81 14.11 40.03
C SER A 322 10.49 12.86 39.44
N GLN A 323 9.75 12.00 38.74
CA GLN A 323 10.33 10.83 38.07
C GLN A 323 11.04 11.19 36.77
N ASP A 324 10.53 12.19 36.05
CA ASP A 324 11.16 12.67 34.82
C ASP A 324 12.47 13.43 35.11
N GLU A 325 12.59 14.08 36.26
CA GLU A 325 13.76 14.85 36.68
C GLU A 325 14.91 14.02 37.28
N GLY A 326 14.69 12.72 37.53
CA GLY A 326 15.72 11.77 37.97
C GLY A 326 15.86 11.62 39.50
N PRO A 327 16.45 10.49 39.97
CA PRO A 327 16.34 10.03 41.36
C PRO A 327 17.17 10.79 42.41
N THR A 328 18.01 11.75 42.03
CA THR A 328 19.09 12.24 42.91
C THR A 328 18.74 13.45 43.77
N MET A 329 17.59 14.11 43.59
CA MET A 329 17.32 15.38 44.28
C MET A 329 16.06 15.45 45.16
N PHE A 330 15.10 14.50 45.08
CA PHE A 330 13.74 14.75 45.59
C PHE A 330 13.15 13.73 46.58
N ALA A 331 13.95 12.86 47.20
CA ALA A 331 13.42 11.81 48.09
C ALA A 331 12.53 12.34 49.23
N SER A 332 12.80 13.54 49.77
CA SER A 332 11.96 14.17 50.80
C SER A 332 10.66 14.75 50.26
N GLU A 333 10.67 15.31 49.05
CA GLU A 333 9.48 15.88 48.40
C GLU A 333 8.55 14.77 47.89
N GLU A 334 9.10 13.69 47.35
CA GLU A 334 8.35 12.51 46.94
C GLU A 334 7.55 11.94 48.13
N ALA A 335 8.18 11.84 49.32
CA ALA A 335 7.50 11.38 50.53
C ALA A 335 6.33 12.29 50.95
N LEU A 336 6.46 13.61 50.78
CA LEU A 336 5.39 14.57 51.04
C LEU A 336 4.22 14.39 50.07
N HIS A 337 4.50 14.24 48.77
CA HIS A 337 3.48 14.05 47.75
C HIS A 337 2.79 12.68 47.89
N VAL A 338 3.52 11.60 48.21
CA VAL A 338 2.92 10.29 48.55
C VAL A 338 1.99 10.41 49.75
N LYS A 339 2.40 11.12 50.82
CA LYS A 339 1.57 11.33 52.00
C LYS A 339 0.31 12.14 51.67
N ALA A 340 0.42 13.17 50.83
CA ALA A 340 -0.70 13.96 50.36
C ALA A 340 -1.68 13.11 49.52
N ALA A 341 -1.17 12.31 48.57
CA ALA A 341 -1.97 11.39 47.77
C ALA A 341 -2.69 10.36 48.64
N LYS A 342 -1.99 9.71 49.59
CA LYS A 342 -2.62 8.77 50.56
C LYS A 342 -3.72 9.43 51.37
N ARG A 343 -3.53 10.68 51.81
CA ARG A 343 -4.55 11.41 52.57
C ARG A 343 -5.78 11.68 51.70
N ALA A 344 -5.59 12.20 50.50
CA ALA A 344 -6.67 12.51 49.58
C ALA A 344 -7.45 11.24 49.17
N LEU A 345 -6.76 10.13 48.91
CA LEU A 345 -7.39 8.84 48.56
C LEU A 345 -8.29 8.28 49.66
N ARG A 346 -8.08 8.61 50.95
CA ARG A 346 -8.96 8.17 52.04
C ARG A 346 -10.36 8.78 51.95
N ALA A 347 -10.51 9.94 51.34
CA ALA A 347 -11.80 10.56 51.07
C ALA A 347 -12.54 9.91 49.87
N ARG A 348 -11.90 8.92 49.22
CA ARG A 348 -12.39 8.20 48.03
C ARG A 348 -12.84 9.12 46.88
N PRO A 349 -12.07 10.17 46.52
CA PRO A 349 -12.46 11.11 45.48
C PRO A 349 -12.58 10.47 44.09
N LEU A 350 -12.00 9.27 43.89
CA LEU A 350 -12.05 8.54 42.64
C LEU A 350 -13.30 7.66 42.49
N ASP A 351 -14.11 7.46 43.52
CA ASP A 351 -15.34 6.64 43.42
C ASP A 351 -16.32 7.18 42.36
N ILE A 352 -16.17 8.44 41.95
CA ILE A 352 -16.89 9.05 40.82
C ILE A 352 -16.71 8.27 39.50
N VAL A 353 -15.59 7.57 39.28
CA VAL A 353 -15.37 6.76 38.07
C VAL A 353 -16.17 5.46 38.08
N LEU A 354 -16.68 5.04 39.24
CA LEU A 354 -17.55 3.88 39.39
C LEU A 354 -18.99 4.21 38.96
N ALA A 355 -19.36 5.49 38.87
CA ALA A 355 -20.65 5.89 38.33
C ALA A 355 -20.75 5.53 36.83
N ALA A 356 -21.96 5.24 36.36
CA ALA A 356 -22.19 5.06 34.93
C ALA A 356 -22.05 6.41 34.20
N PRO A 357 -21.53 6.42 32.95
CA PRO A 357 -21.55 7.62 32.14
C PRO A 357 -22.97 8.16 31.96
N PRO A 358 -23.16 9.49 31.92
CA PRO A 358 -24.48 10.08 31.80
C PRO A 358 -25.02 9.92 30.36
N GLY A 359 -26.35 9.92 30.20
CA GLY A 359 -27.01 9.80 28.89
C GLY A 359 -26.96 11.05 27.99
N ILE A 360 -26.13 12.04 28.32
CA ILE A 360 -25.95 13.26 27.52
C ILE A 360 -24.62 13.20 26.77
N PRO A 361 -24.45 13.86 25.60
CA PRO A 361 -23.17 13.89 24.88
C PRO A 361 -22.01 14.44 25.73
N PHE A 362 -20.81 13.90 25.56
CA PHE A 362 -19.65 14.28 26.39
C PHE A 362 -19.27 15.75 26.20
N GLU A 363 -19.49 16.30 25.01
CA GLU A 363 -19.28 17.72 24.68
C GLU A 363 -20.05 18.65 25.62
N LEU A 364 -21.25 18.24 26.02
CA LEU A 364 -22.08 19.00 26.95
C LEU A 364 -21.70 18.65 28.39
N TYR A 365 -21.41 17.38 28.66
CA TYR A 365 -21.09 16.91 30.00
C TYR A 365 -19.80 17.52 30.55
N VAL A 366 -18.74 17.64 29.73
CA VAL A 366 -17.42 18.14 30.17
C VAL A 366 -17.47 19.56 30.75
N HIS A 367 -18.47 20.35 30.37
CA HIS A 367 -18.66 21.71 30.90
C HIS A 367 -19.38 21.74 32.26
N THR A 368 -20.02 20.64 32.66
CA THR A 368 -20.65 20.51 33.98
C THR A 368 -19.59 20.34 35.08
N THR A 369 -19.95 20.63 36.34
CA THR A 369 -19.03 20.37 37.48
C THR A 369 -18.64 18.90 37.57
N ALA A 370 -19.60 17.98 37.34
CA ALA A 370 -19.35 16.55 37.35
C ALA A 370 -18.43 16.10 36.20
N GLY A 371 -18.64 16.66 35.00
CA GLY A 371 -17.77 16.41 33.85
C GLY A 371 -16.34 16.88 34.06
N LYS A 372 -16.15 18.07 34.63
CA LYS A 372 -14.81 18.55 35.03
C LYS A 372 -14.18 17.64 36.07
N ALA A 373 -14.94 17.22 37.09
CA ALA A 373 -14.47 16.31 38.12
C ALA A 373 -14.06 14.94 37.53
N ILE A 374 -14.85 14.34 36.63
CA ILE A 374 -14.47 13.07 36.00
C ILE A 374 -13.18 13.22 35.18
N CYS A 375 -12.99 14.36 34.50
CA CYS A 375 -11.77 14.60 33.73
C CYS A 375 -10.54 14.64 34.65
N VAL A 376 -10.61 15.38 35.76
CA VAL A 376 -9.52 15.43 36.76
C VAL A 376 -9.29 14.05 37.37
N ALA A 377 -10.35 13.27 37.63
CA ALA A 377 -10.25 11.91 38.14
C ALA A 377 -9.53 10.98 37.17
N PHE A 378 -9.80 11.05 35.87
CA PHE A 378 -9.08 10.25 34.87
C PHE A 378 -7.60 10.60 34.80
N ILE A 379 -7.24 11.89 34.86
CA ILE A 379 -5.84 12.29 34.85
C ILE A 379 -5.15 11.80 36.12
N ALA A 380 -5.79 11.96 37.28
CA ALA A 380 -5.25 11.48 38.55
C ALA A 380 -5.07 9.96 38.53
N LEU A 381 -6.04 9.21 38.01
CA LEU A 381 -5.99 7.74 37.88
C LEU A 381 -4.85 7.29 36.97
N LYS A 382 -4.65 7.97 35.84
CA LYS A 382 -3.51 7.74 34.94
C LYS A 382 -2.18 7.94 35.67
N PHE A 383 -1.99 9.07 36.36
CA PHE A 383 -0.75 9.31 37.11
C PHE A 383 -0.57 8.32 38.26
N LEU A 384 -1.65 7.92 38.96
CA LEU A 384 -1.56 6.87 39.97
C LEU A 384 -1.09 5.54 39.39
N HIS A 385 -1.50 5.20 38.16
CA HIS A 385 -1.08 3.95 37.55
C HIS A 385 0.38 3.99 37.05
N PHE A 386 0.80 5.09 36.40
CA PHE A 386 2.13 5.16 35.76
C PHE A 386 3.23 5.77 36.64
N SER A 387 2.89 6.72 37.50
CA SER A 387 3.86 7.51 38.26
C SER A 387 4.22 6.86 39.59
N ILE A 388 3.81 5.63 39.84
CA ILE A 388 4.10 4.94 41.08
C ILE A 388 5.12 3.84 40.80
N PRO A 389 6.33 3.89 41.39
CA PRO A 389 7.30 2.82 41.24
C PRO A 389 6.66 1.48 41.66
N ALA A 390 7.03 0.37 41.02
CA ALA A 390 6.51 -0.98 41.31
C ALA A 390 6.52 -1.40 42.81
N LYS A 391 7.27 -0.69 43.66
CA LYS A 391 7.30 -0.88 45.12
C LYS A 391 6.23 -0.09 45.91
N LEU A 392 5.76 1.05 45.40
CA LEU A 392 4.67 1.85 45.99
C LEU A 392 3.28 1.46 45.44
N ASP A 393 3.28 0.74 44.32
CA ASP A 393 2.19 0.43 43.38
C ASP A 393 0.86 0.04 44.04
N ARG A 394 0.87 -0.95 44.93
CA ARG A 394 -0.37 -1.49 45.51
C ARG A 394 -1.00 -0.64 46.62
N GLN A 395 -0.25 0.27 47.23
CA GLN A 395 -0.76 1.01 48.40
C GLN A 395 -1.54 2.28 48.03
N LEU A 396 -1.35 2.76 46.81
CA LEU A 396 -1.94 4.00 46.30
C LEU A 396 -3.03 3.72 45.26
N TRP A 397 -3.07 2.52 44.67
CA TRP A 397 -4.19 2.08 43.86
C TRP A 397 -5.40 1.76 44.75
N PRO A 398 -6.52 2.50 44.67
CA PRO A 398 -7.62 2.35 45.62
C PRO A 398 -8.67 1.31 45.20
N PHE A 399 -8.49 0.67 44.04
CA PHE A 399 -9.50 -0.18 43.42
C PHE A 399 -9.05 -1.65 43.32
N ASP A 400 -10.01 -2.56 43.23
CA ASP A 400 -9.78 -3.95 42.81
C ASP A 400 -10.05 -4.10 41.30
N ASP A 401 -9.99 -5.33 40.80
CA ASP A 401 -10.23 -5.63 39.38
C ASP A 401 -11.68 -5.34 38.93
N SER A 402 -12.61 -5.04 39.85
CA SER A 402 -13.99 -4.71 39.49
C SER A 402 -14.13 -3.33 38.84
N ILE A 403 -13.09 -2.49 38.88
CA ILE A 403 -13.11 -1.15 38.27
C ILE A 403 -13.08 -1.19 36.74
N TRP A 404 -12.47 -2.21 36.13
CA TRP A 404 -12.21 -2.22 34.67
C TRP A 404 -13.48 -2.09 33.82
N PRO A 405 -14.59 -2.80 34.10
CA PRO A 405 -15.85 -2.59 33.39
C PRO A 405 -16.41 -1.17 33.51
N HIS A 406 -16.09 -0.43 34.57
CA HIS A 406 -16.50 0.98 34.72
C HIS A 406 -15.61 1.89 33.87
N LEU A 407 -14.29 1.73 33.93
CA LEU A 407 -13.36 2.53 33.12
C LEU A 407 -13.56 2.31 31.62
N LEU A 408 -13.84 1.08 31.19
CA LEU A 408 -14.10 0.77 29.78
C LEU A 408 -15.40 1.41 29.27
N ARG A 409 -16.47 1.42 30.09
CA ARG A 409 -17.70 2.16 29.75
C ARG A 409 -17.46 3.66 29.63
N TRP A 410 -16.62 4.22 30.49
CA TRP A 410 -16.20 5.61 30.36
C TRP A 410 -15.34 5.85 29.12
N ALA A 411 -14.43 4.95 28.77
CA ALA A 411 -13.61 5.08 27.57
C ALA A 411 -14.48 5.13 26.29
N ASP A 412 -15.49 4.27 26.19
CA ASP A 412 -16.46 4.29 25.08
C ASP A 412 -17.29 5.58 25.04
N TYR A 413 -17.66 6.11 26.21
CA TYR A 413 -18.40 7.36 26.30
C TYR A 413 -17.56 8.58 25.93
N LEU A 414 -16.28 8.61 26.34
CA LEU A 414 -15.35 9.71 26.04
C LEU A 414 -14.98 9.77 24.57
N LEU A 415 -14.85 8.61 23.92
CA LEU A 415 -14.47 8.52 22.53
C LEU A 415 -15.30 7.47 21.77
N PRO A 416 -16.59 7.77 21.49
CA PRO A 416 -17.42 6.86 20.72
C PRO A 416 -16.80 6.60 19.34
N SER A 417 -16.85 5.35 18.85
CA SER A 417 -16.20 4.99 17.58
C SER A 417 -16.65 5.83 16.38
N GLY A 418 -17.95 6.20 16.34
CA GLY A 418 -18.50 7.10 15.33
C GLY A 418 -17.85 8.49 15.35
N TYR A 419 -17.49 9.00 16.52
CA TYR A 419 -16.85 10.31 16.68
C TYR A 419 -15.45 10.36 16.06
N ILE A 420 -14.66 9.29 16.16
CA ILE A 420 -13.29 9.24 15.58
C ILE A 420 -13.33 9.42 14.06
N SER A 421 -14.37 8.92 13.41
CA SER A 421 -14.53 9.06 11.95
C SER A 421 -14.80 10.51 11.53
N ASP A 422 -15.50 11.26 12.38
CA ASP A 422 -15.97 12.63 12.12
C ASP A 422 -15.11 13.72 12.80
N ILE A 423 -13.99 13.34 13.42
CA ILE A 423 -13.18 14.23 14.26
C ILE A 423 -12.63 15.45 13.51
N HIS A 424 -12.39 15.34 12.20
CA HIS A 424 -11.97 16.45 11.35
C HIS A 424 -13.07 17.49 11.12
N LEU A 425 -14.32 17.09 11.31
CA LEU A 425 -15.49 17.95 11.21
C LEU A 425 -15.81 18.62 12.56
N CYS A 426 -15.19 18.15 13.63
CA CYS A 426 -15.47 18.64 14.96
C CYS A 426 -14.85 20.03 15.16
N LYS A 427 -15.67 21.01 15.54
CA LYS A 427 -15.23 22.38 15.87
C LYS A 427 -14.72 22.52 17.30
N GLU A 428 -14.62 21.42 18.03
CA GLU A 428 -14.15 21.43 19.41
C GLU A 428 -12.71 21.95 19.52
N ALA A 429 -12.38 22.52 20.67
CA ALA A 429 -11.00 22.90 20.92
C ALA A 429 -10.13 21.63 20.92
N ARG A 430 -9.09 21.65 20.10
CA ARG A 430 -8.06 20.59 19.94
C ARG A 430 -7.66 19.93 21.26
N GLN A 431 -7.48 20.71 22.32
CA GLN A 431 -7.09 20.23 23.65
C GLN A 431 -8.09 19.24 24.25
N HIS A 432 -9.40 19.43 24.05
CA HIS A 432 -10.42 18.51 24.54
C HIS A 432 -10.36 17.17 23.81
N VAL A 433 -10.12 17.19 22.50
CA VAL A 433 -9.98 15.96 21.71
C VAL A 433 -8.74 15.18 22.11
N LEU A 434 -7.59 15.87 22.23
CA LEU A 434 -6.34 15.27 22.71
C LEU A 434 -6.49 14.69 24.12
N PHE A 435 -7.21 15.39 24.99
CA PHE A 435 -7.52 14.91 26.33
C PHE A 435 -8.27 13.58 26.30
N ARG A 436 -9.38 13.50 25.56
CA ARG A 436 -10.18 12.26 25.43
C ARG A 436 -9.33 11.10 24.93
N ILE A 437 -8.57 11.34 23.85
CA ILE A 437 -7.69 10.32 23.26
C ILE A 437 -6.64 9.85 24.28
N SER A 438 -5.96 10.78 24.95
CA SER A 438 -4.97 10.46 25.99
C SER A 438 -5.58 9.68 27.16
N THR A 439 -6.82 9.99 27.55
CA THR A 439 -7.51 9.27 28.62
C THR A 439 -7.84 7.83 28.20
N VAL A 440 -8.39 7.63 27.00
CA VAL A 440 -8.73 6.29 26.49
C VAL A 440 -7.48 5.44 26.31
N ILE A 441 -6.41 6.02 25.76
CA ILE A 441 -5.10 5.36 25.65
C ILE A 441 -4.59 5.01 27.03
N GLY A 442 -4.59 5.96 27.98
CA GLY A 442 -4.13 5.71 29.34
C GLY A 442 -4.89 4.59 30.06
N ILE A 443 -6.23 4.57 29.96
CA ILE A 443 -7.07 3.48 30.52
C ILE A 443 -6.66 2.13 29.91
N THR A 444 -6.43 2.10 28.60
CA THR A 444 -6.09 0.86 27.89
C THR A 444 -4.66 0.41 28.19
N GLU A 445 -3.71 1.34 28.31
CA GLU A 445 -2.34 1.02 28.74
C GLU A 445 -2.38 0.39 30.15
N CYS A 446 -3.19 0.95 31.06
CA CYS A 446 -3.42 0.36 32.39
C CYS A 446 -4.06 -1.03 32.31
N LEU A 447 -4.96 -1.24 31.33
CA LEU A 447 -5.55 -2.55 31.10
C LEU A 447 -4.49 -3.54 30.61
N THR A 448 -3.62 -3.16 29.67
CA THR A 448 -2.60 -4.06 29.10
C THR A 448 -1.51 -4.47 30.10
N SER A 449 -1.40 -3.80 31.24
CA SER A 449 -0.50 -4.21 32.33
C SER A 449 -1.04 -5.36 33.18
N LEU A 450 -2.32 -5.73 33.02
CA LEU A 450 -2.93 -6.83 33.75
C LEU A 450 -2.49 -8.20 33.21
N PRO A 451 -2.69 -9.29 33.97
CA PRO A 451 -2.54 -10.64 33.44
C PRO A 451 -3.37 -10.83 32.15
N LYS A 452 -2.78 -11.47 31.13
CA LYS A 452 -3.38 -11.65 29.80
C LYS A 452 -4.82 -12.18 29.83
N GLU A 453 -5.14 -13.08 30.75
CA GLU A 453 -6.49 -13.61 30.94
C GLU A 453 -7.50 -12.53 31.33
N GLN A 454 -7.13 -11.61 32.22
CA GLN A 454 -7.97 -10.50 32.64
C GLN A 454 -8.13 -9.47 31.52
N VAL A 455 -7.07 -9.15 30.79
CA VAL A 455 -7.12 -8.26 29.61
C VAL A 455 -8.15 -8.79 28.61
N ARG A 456 -8.05 -10.08 28.27
CA ARG A 456 -8.99 -10.76 27.37
C ARG A 456 -10.42 -10.70 27.88
N SER A 457 -10.64 -11.03 29.16
CA SER A 457 -11.98 -10.99 29.77
C SER A 457 -12.60 -9.60 29.70
N CYS A 458 -11.81 -8.56 29.96
CA CYS A 458 -12.27 -7.17 29.92
C CYS A 458 -12.59 -6.71 28.49
N LEU A 459 -11.70 -6.97 27.53
CA LEU A 459 -11.87 -6.56 26.13
C LEU A 459 -12.96 -7.34 25.38
N LEU A 460 -13.21 -8.59 25.76
CA LEU A 460 -14.25 -9.44 25.18
C LEU A 460 -15.59 -9.31 25.93
N GLY A 461 -15.63 -8.56 27.04
CA GLY A 461 -16.85 -8.32 27.80
C GLY A 461 -17.88 -7.57 26.95
N GLY A 462 -19.07 -8.15 26.78
CA GLY A 462 -20.12 -7.59 25.90
C GLY A 462 -20.75 -6.26 26.34
N SER A 463 -20.20 -5.61 27.37
CA SER A 463 -20.68 -4.34 27.91
C SER A 463 -19.89 -3.13 27.40
N ASN A 464 -18.86 -3.33 26.58
CA ASN A 464 -18.01 -2.27 26.04
C ASN A 464 -17.62 -2.52 24.58
N ASP A 465 -17.39 -1.43 23.85
CA ASP A 465 -16.91 -1.39 22.47
C ASP A 465 -15.44 -0.93 22.41
N VAL A 466 -14.70 -0.99 23.53
CA VAL A 466 -13.35 -0.42 23.64
C VAL A 466 -12.40 -1.03 22.63
N LEU A 467 -12.51 -2.34 22.36
CA LEU A 467 -11.72 -2.99 21.33
C LEU A 467 -11.93 -2.37 19.94
N HIS A 468 -13.19 -2.08 19.60
CA HIS A 468 -13.54 -1.42 18.35
C HIS A 468 -13.04 0.03 18.33
N THR A 469 -13.14 0.74 19.45
CA THR A 469 -12.60 2.09 19.64
C THR A 469 -11.08 2.13 19.43
N LEU A 470 -10.33 1.18 19.99
CA LEU A 470 -8.88 1.08 19.86
C LEU A 470 -8.45 0.76 18.42
N VAL A 471 -9.13 -0.18 17.78
CA VAL A 471 -8.88 -0.49 16.38
C VAL A 471 -9.22 0.70 15.48
N THR A 472 -10.30 1.43 15.78
CA THR A 472 -10.68 2.64 15.04
C THR A 472 -9.66 3.75 15.23
N LEU A 473 -9.23 3.99 16.47
CA LEU A 473 -8.13 4.87 16.78
C LEU A 473 -6.90 4.48 15.99
N TRP A 474 -6.57 3.19 15.92
CA TRP A 474 -5.41 2.73 15.18
C TRP A 474 -5.56 3.06 13.69
N VAL A 475 -6.55 2.48 13.01
CA VAL A 475 -6.75 2.66 11.56
C VAL A 475 -6.80 4.13 11.14
N ARG A 476 -7.36 5.01 11.98
CA ARG A 476 -7.54 6.45 11.70
C ARG A 476 -6.41 7.34 12.24
N TRP A 477 -5.45 6.80 12.99
CA TRP A 477 -4.45 7.58 13.72
C TRP A 477 -3.66 8.52 12.82
N THR A 478 -3.31 8.03 11.63
CA THR A 478 -2.49 8.79 10.67
C THR A 478 -3.24 9.99 10.08
N ASP A 479 -4.58 9.97 10.12
CA ASP A 479 -5.41 11.13 9.81
C ASP A 479 -5.51 12.06 11.04
N LEU A 480 -5.58 11.50 12.26
CA LEU A 480 -5.66 12.24 13.52
C LEU A 480 -4.42 13.08 13.81
N VAL A 481 -3.23 12.51 13.59
CA VAL A 481 -1.95 13.17 13.88
C VAL A 481 -1.84 14.56 13.24
N PRO A 482 -2.01 14.73 11.92
CA PRO A 482 -1.95 16.06 11.32
C PRO A 482 -3.16 16.93 11.69
N ALA A 483 -4.36 16.35 11.83
CA ALA A 483 -5.56 17.10 12.16
C ALA A 483 -5.52 17.72 13.57
N LEU A 484 -4.84 17.06 14.49
CA LEU A 484 -4.66 17.49 15.87
C LEU A 484 -3.25 18.02 16.14
N ASP A 485 -2.44 18.23 15.08
CA ASP A 485 -1.06 18.73 15.13
C ASP A 485 -0.23 18.03 16.23
N MET A 486 -0.39 16.70 16.32
CA MET A 486 0.27 15.86 17.31
C MET A 486 1.78 15.84 17.09
N GLY A 487 2.55 15.91 18.19
CA GLY A 487 4.00 15.81 18.15
C GLY A 487 4.51 14.38 17.90
N PRO A 488 5.83 14.20 17.71
CA PRO A 488 6.42 12.89 17.44
C PRO A 488 6.17 11.84 18.52
N ARG A 489 6.03 12.24 19.78
CA ARG A 489 5.77 11.32 20.91
C ARG A 489 4.35 10.79 20.86
N GLU A 490 3.40 11.67 20.56
CA GLU A 490 1.98 11.37 20.41
C GLU A 490 1.76 10.32 19.31
N VAL A 491 2.48 10.42 18.20
CA VAL A 491 2.38 9.47 17.08
C VAL A 491 2.56 8.01 17.54
N MET A 492 3.42 7.79 18.54
CA MET A 492 3.75 6.45 19.03
C MET A 492 2.64 5.80 19.87
N TRP A 493 1.80 6.59 20.55
CA TRP A 493 0.89 6.09 21.57
C TRP A 493 -0.02 4.95 21.12
N SER A 494 -0.60 5.07 19.93
CA SER A 494 -1.54 4.07 19.41
C SER A 494 -0.87 2.82 18.85
N ALA A 495 0.38 2.94 18.36
CA ALA A 495 1.12 1.84 17.76
C ALA A 495 1.49 0.81 18.84
N CYS A 496 2.15 1.25 19.92
CA CYS A 496 2.55 0.40 21.04
C CYS A 496 1.33 -0.26 21.71
N LEU A 497 0.25 0.51 21.86
CA LEU A 497 -0.94 0.08 22.57
C LEU A 497 -1.65 -1.09 21.87
N LEU A 498 -1.89 -0.98 20.56
CA LEU A 498 -2.57 -2.07 19.84
C LEU A 498 -1.68 -3.32 19.74
N GLY A 499 -0.36 -3.16 19.64
CA GLY A 499 0.59 -4.27 19.75
C GLY A 499 0.51 -4.97 21.11
N SER A 500 0.48 -4.21 22.21
CA SER A 500 0.34 -4.75 23.58
C SER A 500 -1.00 -5.47 23.78
N VAL A 501 -2.07 -4.92 23.22
CA VAL A 501 -3.39 -5.57 23.19
C VAL A 501 -3.31 -6.86 22.40
N TRP A 502 -2.69 -6.87 21.22
CA TRP A 502 -2.51 -8.05 20.39
C TRP A 502 -1.78 -9.17 21.13
N ASP A 503 -0.68 -8.85 21.81
CA ASP A 503 0.12 -9.82 22.57
C ASP A 503 -0.58 -10.38 23.81
N SER A 504 -1.67 -9.73 24.25
CA SER A 504 -2.54 -10.24 25.32
C SER A 504 -3.47 -11.36 24.86
N PHE A 505 -3.69 -11.51 23.55
CA PHE A 505 -4.43 -12.63 22.98
C PHE A 505 -3.48 -13.77 22.60
N GLU A 506 -3.92 -15.01 22.83
CA GLU A 506 -3.24 -16.19 22.26
C GLU A 506 -3.39 -16.16 20.73
N GLY A 507 -2.43 -16.77 20.01
CA GLY A 507 -2.29 -16.63 18.56
C GLY A 507 -3.60 -16.66 17.78
N GLN A 508 -4.29 -17.79 17.73
CA GLN A 508 -5.52 -17.94 16.95
C GLN A 508 -6.69 -17.05 17.44
N PRO A 509 -6.96 -16.89 18.75
CA PRO A 509 -7.94 -15.90 19.23
C PRO A 509 -7.66 -14.45 18.83
N ALA A 510 -6.39 -14.02 18.82
CA ALA A 510 -6.00 -12.69 18.35
C ALA A 510 -6.40 -12.52 16.87
N GLU A 511 -6.09 -13.56 16.09
CA GLU A 511 -6.42 -13.64 14.67
C GLU A 511 -7.91 -13.60 14.37
N ASP A 512 -8.76 -14.18 15.21
CA ASP A 512 -10.21 -14.20 14.97
C ASP A 512 -10.90 -12.91 15.42
N VAL A 513 -10.50 -12.35 16.57
CA VAL A 513 -11.18 -11.19 17.15
C VAL A 513 -10.62 -9.87 16.62
N LEU A 514 -9.33 -9.60 16.84
CA LEU A 514 -8.72 -8.31 16.51
C LEU A 514 -8.69 -8.10 15.00
N ARG A 515 -8.30 -9.12 14.24
CA ARG A 515 -8.26 -9.03 12.77
C ARG A 515 -9.64 -8.75 12.17
N THR A 516 -10.69 -9.40 12.68
CA THR A 516 -12.05 -9.18 12.20
C THR A 516 -12.48 -7.74 12.46
N GLN A 517 -12.13 -7.18 13.63
CA GLN A 517 -12.38 -5.78 13.93
C GLN A 517 -11.56 -4.84 13.04
N ILE A 518 -10.26 -5.11 12.84
CA ILE A 518 -9.40 -4.34 11.93
C ILE A 518 -9.97 -4.33 10.51
N MET A 519 -10.37 -5.49 10.00
CA MET A 519 -11.02 -5.61 8.69
C MET A 519 -12.32 -4.82 8.64
N ARG A 520 -13.18 -4.91 9.67
CA ARG A 520 -14.45 -4.19 9.72
C ARG A 520 -14.24 -2.68 9.66
N VAL A 521 -13.32 -2.16 10.47
CA VAL A 521 -12.98 -0.72 10.52
C VAL A 521 -12.30 -0.27 9.22
N ALA A 522 -11.45 -1.11 8.62
CA ALA A 522 -10.86 -0.89 7.31
C ALA A 522 -11.83 -1.11 6.13
N GLY A 523 -13.15 -1.08 6.36
CA GLY A 523 -14.18 -1.18 5.32
C GLY A 523 -14.28 -2.55 4.63
N GLY A 524 -13.78 -3.60 5.27
CA GLY A 524 -13.77 -4.97 4.75
C GLY A 524 -12.71 -5.23 3.68
N SER A 525 -11.74 -4.33 3.49
CA SER A 525 -10.69 -4.49 2.47
C SER A 525 -9.32 -4.71 3.09
N ALA A 526 -8.69 -5.85 2.78
CA ALA A 526 -7.29 -6.11 3.15
C ALA A 526 -6.37 -4.98 2.63
N ARG A 527 -6.68 -4.40 1.46
CA ARG A 527 -5.94 -3.28 0.88
C ARG A 527 -5.91 -2.05 1.78
N ASP A 528 -7.00 -1.77 2.49
CA ASP A 528 -7.07 -0.64 3.39
C ASP A 528 -6.35 -0.93 4.72
N VAL A 529 -6.28 -2.21 5.15
CA VAL A 529 -5.38 -2.64 6.25
C VAL A 529 -3.91 -2.40 5.90
N PHE A 530 -3.48 -2.80 4.69
CA PHE A 530 -2.12 -2.50 4.21
C PHE A 530 -1.84 -0.99 4.15
N ARG A 531 -2.83 -0.18 3.76
CA ARG A 531 -2.68 1.29 3.73
C ARG A 531 -2.56 1.88 5.13
N ALA A 532 -3.36 1.41 6.09
CA ALA A 532 -3.27 1.83 7.48
C ALA A 532 -1.87 1.50 8.05
N GLY A 533 -1.38 0.26 7.81
CA GLY A 533 -0.03 -0.14 8.17
C GLY A 533 1.05 0.74 7.52
N ALA A 534 0.92 1.06 6.23
CA ALA A 534 1.84 1.95 5.52
C ALA A 534 1.87 3.35 6.16
N ALA A 535 0.70 3.93 6.38
CA ALA A 535 0.57 5.28 6.91
C ALA A 535 1.18 5.36 8.32
N TYR A 536 1.01 4.32 9.12
CA TYR A 536 1.64 4.22 10.44
C TYR A 536 3.15 4.19 10.41
N LEU A 537 3.71 3.29 9.59
CA LEU A 537 5.15 3.15 9.47
C LEU A 537 5.76 4.46 8.93
N CYS A 538 5.08 5.15 8.00
CA CYS A 538 5.46 6.49 7.56
C CYS A 538 5.46 7.51 8.72
N ALA A 539 4.40 7.53 9.54
CA ALA A 539 4.29 8.46 10.65
C ALA A 539 5.40 8.24 11.70
N LEU A 540 5.69 6.97 12.03
CA LEU A 540 6.80 6.63 12.93
C LEU A 540 8.16 6.96 12.33
N SER A 541 8.36 6.74 11.03
CA SER A 541 9.59 7.14 10.34
C SER A 541 9.77 8.66 10.36
N ALA A 542 8.69 9.43 10.20
CA ALA A 542 8.71 10.88 10.28
C ALA A 542 9.01 11.40 11.70
N ALA A 543 8.66 10.65 12.75
CA ALA A 543 9.04 10.95 14.13
C ALA A 543 10.56 10.82 14.39
N GLY A 544 11.32 10.25 13.44
CA GLY A 544 12.77 10.39 13.37
C GLY A 544 13.52 9.64 14.47
N ALA A 545 14.40 10.33 15.21
CA ALA A 545 15.23 9.72 16.24
C ALA A 545 14.41 9.15 17.41
N VAL A 546 13.32 9.83 17.80
CA VAL A 546 12.49 9.44 18.95
C VAL A 546 11.91 8.03 18.79
N ALA A 547 11.40 7.71 17.59
CA ALA A 547 10.88 6.38 17.29
C ALA A 547 11.98 5.32 17.16
N ARG A 548 13.18 5.70 16.72
CA ARG A 548 14.31 4.77 16.54
C ARG A 548 14.98 4.38 17.85
N GLU A 549 15.16 5.32 18.77
CA GLU A 549 15.76 5.06 20.09
C GLU A 549 14.99 4.01 20.90
N ARG A 550 13.70 3.85 20.61
CA ARG A 550 12.77 2.94 21.31
C ARG A 550 12.37 1.71 20.50
N ASP A 551 12.94 1.52 19.31
CA ASP A 551 12.62 0.42 18.39
C ASP A 551 11.13 0.32 17.98
N GLU A 552 10.41 1.45 18.03
CA GLU A 552 8.95 1.48 17.78
C GLU A 552 8.61 1.13 16.33
N ILE A 553 9.49 1.51 15.41
CA ILE A 553 9.35 1.15 13.99
C ILE A 553 9.46 -0.37 13.85
N GLY A 554 10.36 -1.01 14.60
CA GLY A 554 10.52 -2.46 14.62
C GLY A 554 9.29 -3.15 15.19
N GLU A 555 8.90 -2.79 16.42
CA GLU A 555 7.71 -3.35 17.09
C GLU A 555 6.46 -3.21 16.21
N GLN A 556 6.24 -2.03 15.62
CA GLN A 556 5.12 -1.80 14.71
C GLN A 556 5.23 -2.59 13.40
N THR A 557 6.44 -2.79 12.87
CA THR A 557 6.66 -3.63 11.68
C THR A 557 6.30 -5.08 11.96
N THR A 558 6.70 -5.60 13.12
CA THR A 558 6.38 -6.95 13.58
C THR A 558 4.87 -7.13 13.77
N PHE A 559 4.22 -6.15 14.39
CA PHE A 559 2.76 -6.14 14.55
C PHE A 559 2.03 -6.11 13.19
N VAL A 560 2.43 -5.23 12.28
CA VAL A 560 1.85 -5.16 10.92
C VAL A 560 2.06 -6.47 10.17
N ALA A 561 3.23 -7.11 10.30
CA ALA A 561 3.50 -8.41 9.72
C ALA A 561 2.54 -9.49 10.24
N ALA A 562 2.24 -9.49 11.55
CA ALA A 562 1.30 -10.42 12.17
C ALA A 562 -0.14 -10.21 11.67
N ILE A 563 -0.57 -8.96 11.52
CA ILE A 563 -1.92 -8.63 11.02
C ILE A 563 -2.09 -9.11 9.58
N ILE A 564 -1.13 -8.82 8.71
CA ILE A 564 -1.29 -9.04 7.26
C ILE A 564 -1.05 -10.48 6.81
N ARG A 565 -0.42 -11.30 7.66
CA ARG A 565 0.03 -12.67 7.35
C ARG A 565 -1.00 -13.57 6.62
N PRO A 566 -2.30 -13.57 6.96
CA PRO A 566 -3.27 -14.48 6.33
C PRO A 566 -4.02 -13.86 5.16
N TYR A 567 -3.75 -12.60 4.79
CA TYR A 567 -4.33 -12.06 3.57
C TYR A 567 -3.57 -12.58 2.36
N ASP A 568 -4.29 -13.01 1.33
CA ASP A 568 -3.70 -13.30 0.04
C ASP A 568 -3.03 -12.04 -0.51
N VAL A 569 -1.71 -12.10 -0.71
CA VAL A 569 -0.92 -10.97 -1.19
C VAL A 569 -0.96 -10.94 -2.72
N GLY A 570 -1.68 -9.98 -3.29
CA GLY A 570 -1.82 -9.86 -4.74
C GLY A 570 -2.11 -8.42 -5.21
N PRO A 571 -2.32 -8.19 -6.52
CA PRO A 571 -2.55 -6.85 -7.07
C PRO A 571 -3.77 -6.11 -6.53
N GLU A 572 -4.77 -6.85 -6.05
CA GLU A 572 -6.01 -6.30 -5.50
C GLU A 572 -5.81 -5.85 -4.04
N THR A 573 -5.09 -6.64 -3.26
CA THR A 573 -4.89 -6.49 -1.82
C THR A 573 -3.65 -5.68 -1.47
N LEU A 574 -2.51 -5.86 -2.14
CA LEU A 574 -1.26 -5.19 -1.80
C LEU A 574 -1.13 -3.84 -2.54
N PRO A 575 -1.22 -2.69 -1.85
CA PRO A 575 -1.07 -1.40 -2.48
C PRO A 575 0.41 -1.07 -2.73
N SER A 576 0.70 -0.46 -3.88
CA SER A 576 2.04 0.03 -4.23
C SER A 576 2.65 1.00 -3.21
N SER A 577 1.81 1.72 -2.45
CA SER A 577 2.26 2.65 -1.41
C SER A 577 2.85 1.94 -0.21
N PHE A 578 2.34 0.75 0.17
CA PHE A 578 2.86 0.01 1.32
C PHE A 578 4.29 -0.48 1.07
N ILE A 579 4.55 -1.08 -0.10
CA ILE A 579 5.92 -1.48 -0.48
C ILE A 579 6.83 -0.26 -0.63
N ALA A 580 6.33 0.87 -1.18
CA ALA A 580 7.11 2.10 -1.27
C ALA A 580 7.56 2.58 0.13
N THR A 581 6.64 2.57 1.09
CA THR A 581 6.91 2.92 2.49
C THR A 581 7.97 2.00 3.08
N LEU A 582 7.81 0.68 3.00
CA LEU A 582 8.78 -0.26 3.56
C LEU A 582 10.19 -0.08 2.97
N VAL A 583 10.29 0.08 1.65
CA VAL A 583 11.57 0.30 0.97
C VAL A 583 12.19 1.64 1.36
N THR A 584 11.39 2.69 1.51
CA THR A 584 11.86 4.02 1.93
C THR A 584 12.37 3.99 3.37
N ILE A 585 11.61 3.42 4.30
CA ILE A 585 12.02 3.32 5.71
C ILE A 585 13.26 2.45 5.85
N LEU A 586 13.37 1.37 5.07
CA LEU A 586 14.58 0.55 5.02
C LEU A 586 15.79 1.38 4.59
N ASP A 587 15.70 2.12 3.48
CA ASP A 587 16.80 2.96 2.99
C ASP A 587 17.18 4.07 3.98
N ASP A 588 16.18 4.74 4.57
CA ASP A 588 16.38 5.79 5.56
C ASP A 588 17.11 5.25 6.79
N ASN A 589 16.75 4.06 7.28
CA ASN A 589 17.41 3.46 8.45
C ASN A 589 18.82 2.94 8.13
N LEU A 590 19.02 2.33 6.95
CA LEU A 590 20.34 1.94 6.47
C LEU A 590 21.28 3.15 6.32
N THR A 591 20.73 4.34 6.11
CA THR A 591 21.48 5.60 5.98
C THR A 591 21.72 6.28 7.30
N ALA A 592 20.69 6.41 8.12
CA ALA A 592 20.75 7.25 9.30
C ALA A 592 21.14 6.48 10.57
N ALA A 593 21.02 5.15 10.62
CA ALA A 593 21.37 4.32 11.77
C ALA A 593 21.69 2.86 11.35
N PRO A 594 22.80 2.61 10.62
CA PRO A 594 23.16 1.27 10.15
C PRO A 594 23.38 0.27 11.31
N ASP A 595 23.81 0.76 12.47
CA ASP A 595 24.05 -0.05 13.68
C ASP A 595 22.76 -0.54 14.36
N SER A 596 21.60 0.06 14.03
CA SER A 596 20.28 -0.39 14.50
C SER A 596 19.80 -1.64 13.74
N HIS A 597 20.62 -2.70 13.78
CA HIS A 597 20.45 -3.94 13.03
C HIS A 597 19.03 -4.54 13.17
N ASN A 598 18.51 -4.62 14.39
CA ASN A 598 17.21 -5.24 14.66
C ASN A 598 16.07 -4.57 13.88
N LEU A 599 16.04 -3.23 13.86
CA LEU A 599 14.98 -2.45 13.26
C LEU A 599 14.90 -2.66 11.75
N TRP A 600 16.01 -2.46 11.04
CA TRP A 600 16.01 -2.60 9.58
C TRP A 600 15.91 -4.07 9.15
N VAL A 601 16.39 -5.03 9.97
CA VAL A 601 16.20 -6.47 9.69
C VAL A 601 14.73 -6.86 9.73
N GLN A 602 13.93 -6.34 10.67
CA GLN A 602 12.51 -6.67 10.72
C GLN A 602 11.76 -6.19 9.47
N ILE A 603 12.05 -4.98 8.99
CA ILE A 603 11.50 -4.45 7.72
C ILE A 603 11.96 -5.29 6.54
N PHE A 604 13.24 -5.65 6.51
CA PHE A 604 13.82 -6.49 5.47
C PHE A 604 13.18 -7.89 5.43
N MET A 605 12.97 -8.51 6.59
CA MET A 605 12.30 -9.82 6.70
C MET A 605 10.82 -9.76 6.31
N LEU A 606 10.14 -8.66 6.61
CA LEU A 606 8.78 -8.41 6.12
C LEU A 606 8.75 -8.34 4.59
N LEU A 607 9.66 -7.58 3.97
CA LEU A 607 9.78 -7.52 2.50
C LEU A 607 10.10 -8.89 1.90
N CYS A 608 11.01 -9.66 2.52
CA CYS A 608 11.35 -11.02 2.10
C CYS A 608 10.11 -11.93 2.12
N THR A 609 9.35 -11.88 3.22
CA THR A 609 8.10 -12.63 3.38
C THR A 609 7.10 -12.25 2.29
N LEU A 610 6.85 -10.96 2.06
CA LEU A 610 5.91 -10.50 1.04
C LEU A 610 6.31 -10.92 -0.37
N CYS A 611 7.61 -10.86 -0.72
CA CYS A 611 8.11 -11.30 -2.02
C CYS A 611 7.98 -12.82 -2.20
N GLY A 612 8.19 -13.60 -1.13
CA GLY A 612 7.96 -15.05 -1.15
C GLY A 612 6.49 -15.45 -1.34
N HIS A 613 5.55 -14.57 -0.93
CA HIS A 613 4.11 -14.79 -1.07
C HIS A 613 3.49 -14.13 -2.31
N SER A 614 4.23 -13.30 -3.06
CA SER A 614 3.66 -12.62 -4.23
C SER A 614 4.69 -12.07 -5.22
N ASP A 615 4.59 -12.47 -6.49
CA ASP A 615 5.35 -11.88 -7.61
C ASP A 615 4.98 -10.39 -7.75
N HIS A 616 3.75 -10.03 -7.38
CA HIS A 616 3.33 -8.64 -7.36
C HIS A 616 4.13 -7.81 -6.35
N ALA A 617 4.36 -8.36 -5.15
CA ALA A 617 5.22 -7.71 -4.15
C ALA A 617 6.64 -7.56 -4.69
N THR A 618 7.21 -8.61 -5.30
CA THR A 618 8.55 -8.56 -5.91
C THR A 618 8.63 -7.49 -7.01
N MET A 619 7.64 -7.40 -7.91
CA MET A 619 7.59 -6.36 -8.94
C MET A 619 7.50 -4.94 -8.35
N LEU A 620 6.79 -4.75 -7.25
CA LEU A 620 6.71 -3.46 -6.55
C LEU A 620 8.03 -3.13 -5.84
N CYS A 621 8.69 -4.11 -5.21
CA CYS A 621 10.00 -3.95 -4.60
C CYS A 621 11.05 -3.54 -5.63
N ILE A 622 11.06 -4.21 -6.80
CA ILE A 622 11.92 -3.85 -7.94
C ILE A 622 11.69 -2.39 -8.33
N LYS A 623 10.42 -2.00 -8.54
CA LYS A 623 10.02 -0.65 -8.94
C LYS A 623 10.55 0.43 -7.99
N HIS A 624 10.60 0.14 -6.70
CA HIS A 624 11.00 1.10 -5.67
C HIS A 624 12.49 1.02 -5.31
N GLY A 625 13.29 0.25 -6.05
CA GLY A 625 14.75 0.24 -5.88
C GLY A 625 15.24 -0.73 -4.80
N LEU A 626 14.60 -1.88 -4.61
CA LEU A 626 15.09 -2.89 -3.66
C LEU A 626 16.50 -3.40 -4.01
N PHE A 627 16.85 -3.55 -5.30
CA PHE A 627 18.13 -4.13 -5.72
C PHE A 627 19.38 -3.40 -5.14
N PRO A 628 19.53 -2.07 -5.29
CA PRO A 628 20.63 -1.34 -4.63
C PRO A 628 20.67 -1.51 -3.11
N LEU A 629 19.50 -1.59 -2.45
CA LEU A 629 19.43 -1.80 -0.99
C LEU A 629 19.93 -3.19 -0.58
N LEU A 630 19.68 -4.23 -1.37
CA LEU A 630 20.20 -5.56 -1.09
C LEU A 630 21.73 -5.61 -1.13
N VAL A 631 22.34 -4.95 -2.13
CA VAL A 631 23.81 -4.83 -2.23
C VAL A 631 24.37 -4.10 -1.00
N ARG A 632 23.67 -3.05 -0.56
CA ARG A 632 24.03 -2.30 0.66
C ARG A 632 23.89 -3.13 1.93
N ILE A 633 22.76 -3.82 2.14
CA ILE A 633 22.54 -4.71 3.29
C ILE A 633 23.63 -5.76 3.37
N ARG A 634 24.01 -6.34 2.23
CA ARG A 634 25.14 -7.28 2.19
C ARG A 634 26.43 -6.65 2.69
N SER A 635 26.73 -5.42 2.26
CA SER A 635 27.98 -4.76 2.62
C SER A 635 28.11 -4.46 4.11
N ILE A 636 26.99 -4.31 4.82
CA ILE A 636 26.95 -3.99 6.25
C ILE A 636 26.65 -5.22 7.14
N CYS A 637 26.03 -6.27 6.61
CA CYS A 637 25.62 -7.44 7.38
C CYS A 637 25.95 -8.75 6.65
N SER A 638 26.98 -9.45 7.18
CA SER A 638 27.38 -10.77 6.70
C SER A 638 26.31 -11.84 6.99
N HIS A 639 25.59 -11.75 8.11
CA HIS A 639 24.55 -12.72 8.47
C HIS A 639 23.41 -12.79 7.44
N CYS A 640 22.94 -11.63 6.95
CA CYS A 640 21.95 -11.56 5.87
C CYS A 640 22.46 -12.11 4.53
N SER A 641 23.77 -12.35 4.41
CA SER A 641 24.47 -12.73 3.19
C SER A 641 25.00 -14.16 3.18
N THR A 642 25.17 -14.79 4.35
CA THR A 642 25.71 -16.14 4.52
C THR A 642 24.86 -17.05 5.41
N GLY A 643 23.81 -16.50 6.06
CA GLY A 643 22.97 -17.24 7.00
C GLY A 643 22.15 -18.35 6.34
N VAL A 644 21.88 -19.42 7.11
CA VAL A 644 20.87 -20.42 6.76
C VAL A 644 19.50 -19.75 6.77
N VAL A 645 18.71 -20.00 5.73
CA VAL A 645 17.37 -19.43 5.58
C VAL A 645 16.49 -19.85 6.78
N PRO A 646 15.80 -18.92 7.46
CA PRO A 646 14.99 -19.24 8.65
C PRO A 646 13.78 -20.16 8.36
N TYR A 647 13.50 -20.48 7.10
CA TYR A 647 12.32 -21.23 6.69
C TYR A 647 12.64 -22.47 5.83
N GLY A 648 13.52 -23.36 6.31
CA GLY A 648 13.54 -24.80 5.97
C GLY A 648 13.51 -25.24 4.49
N SER A 649 13.63 -24.33 3.53
CA SER A 649 13.56 -24.65 2.12
C SER A 649 14.85 -25.38 1.76
N LYS A 650 14.74 -26.64 1.32
CA LYS A 650 15.87 -27.50 0.94
C LYS A 650 16.75 -26.91 -0.18
N GLN A 651 16.36 -25.81 -0.80
CA GLN A 651 17.24 -25.02 -1.65
C GLN A 651 18.20 -24.20 -0.78
N VAL A 652 19.43 -24.70 -0.69
CA VAL A 652 20.57 -24.01 -0.10
C VAL A 652 20.93 -22.84 -1.02
N SER A 653 20.19 -21.72 -0.93
CA SER A 653 20.63 -20.48 -1.56
C SER A 653 21.86 -19.99 -0.82
N SER A 654 23.02 -19.96 -1.49
CA SER A 654 24.33 -19.56 -0.96
C SER A 654 24.46 -18.05 -0.61
N GLY A 655 23.35 -17.39 -0.24
CA GLY A 655 23.29 -15.95 -0.06
C GLY A 655 22.42 -15.46 1.11
N GLY A 656 21.94 -16.34 1.98
CA GLY A 656 20.99 -15.97 3.03
C GLY A 656 19.73 -15.29 2.50
N ALA A 657 19.15 -14.38 3.28
CA ALA A 657 17.93 -13.67 2.89
C ALA A 657 18.13 -12.70 1.71
N THR A 658 19.33 -12.13 1.54
CA THR A 658 19.65 -11.28 0.38
C THR A 658 19.67 -12.09 -0.92
N GLY A 659 20.30 -13.27 -0.92
CA GLY A 659 20.32 -14.18 -2.06
C GLY A 659 18.94 -14.72 -2.44
N ILE A 660 18.06 -14.94 -1.46
CA ILE A 660 16.65 -15.31 -1.73
C ILE A 660 15.93 -14.20 -2.50
N LEU A 661 16.03 -12.96 -2.03
CA LEU A 661 15.39 -11.83 -2.70
C LEU A 661 15.98 -11.58 -4.09
N MET A 662 17.29 -11.77 -4.28
CA MET A 662 17.90 -11.75 -5.61
C MET A 662 17.30 -12.81 -6.54
N THR A 663 17.09 -14.02 -6.01
CA THR A 663 16.43 -15.11 -6.74
C THR A 663 15.00 -14.74 -7.11
N TYR A 664 14.22 -14.16 -6.19
CA TYR A 664 12.87 -13.69 -6.50
C TYR A 664 12.87 -12.59 -7.56
N ILE A 665 13.75 -11.60 -7.46
CA ILE A 665 13.88 -10.52 -8.44
C ILE A 665 14.17 -11.11 -9.83
N ARG A 666 15.19 -11.95 -9.92
CA ARG A 666 15.59 -12.65 -11.15
C ARG A 666 14.42 -13.44 -11.73
N ASN A 667 13.75 -14.25 -10.91
CA ASN A 667 12.66 -15.12 -11.33
C ASN A 667 11.41 -14.33 -11.76
N THR A 668 11.36 -13.02 -11.52
CA THR A 668 10.25 -12.16 -11.96
C THR A 668 10.52 -11.52 -13.34
N PHE A 669 11.72 -11.63 -13.90
CA PHE A 669 12.08 -11.05 -15.21
C PHE A 669 11.47 -11.74 -16.43
N TRP A 670 10.62 -12.74 -16.24
CA TRP A 670 9.68 -13.17 -17.30
C TRP A 670 8.59 -12.12 -17.57
N SER A 671 8.35 -11.21 -16.63
CA SER A 671 7.34 -10.16 -16.72
C SER A 671 7.94 -8.89 -17.32
N ARG A 672 7.34 -8.38 -18.40
CA ARG A 672 7.69 -7.10 -19.03
C ARG A 672 7.75 -5.96 -18.02
N ARG A 673 6.78 -5.92 -17.11
CA ARG A 673 6.68 -4.85 -16.09
C ARG A 673 7.85 -4.90 -15.12
N ALA A 674 8.29 -6.09 -14.73
CA ALA A 674 9.40 -6.25 -13.81
C ALA A 674 10.70 -5.73 -14.43
N VAL A 675 10.97 -6.11 -15.68
CA VAL A 675 12.15 -5.69 -16.44
C VAL A 675 12.16 -4.16 -16.65
N ALA A 676 11.06 -3.59 -17.13
CA ALA A 676 10.96 -2.13 -17.31
C ALA A 676 11.10 -1.36 -15.99
N ASN A 677 10.46 -1.85 -14.92
CA ASN A 677 10.57 -1.25 -13.60
C ASN A 677 12.01 -1.35 -13.05
N PHE A 678 12.69 -2.47 -13.28
CA PHE A 678 14.07 -2.66 -12.83
C PHE A 678 15.01 -1.68 -13.49
N HIS A 679 14.96 -1.53 -14.82
CA HIS A 679 15.82 -0.58 -15.53
C HIS A 679 15.57 0.86 -15.07
N THR A 680 14.29 1.25 -14.96
CA THR A 680 13.90 2.59 -14.46
C THR A 680 14.38 2.82 -13.03
N ALA A 681 14.22 1.83 -12.15
CA ALA A 681 14.65 1.92 -10.77
C ALA A 681 16.18 1.94 -10.65
N TYR A 682 16.88 1.11 -11.42
CA TYR A 682 18.34 1.05 -11.45
C TYR A 682 18.92 2.41 -11.82
N GLU A 683 18.41 3.07 -12.86
CA GLU A 683 18.82 4.42 -13.24
C GLU A 683 18.53 5.46 -12.14
N ASN A 684 17.32 5.43 -11.57
CA ASN A 684 16.90 6.40 -10.54
C ASN A 684 17.65 6.25 -9.21
N TYR A 685 18.08 5.03 -8.88
CA TYR A 685 18.68 4.69 -7.59
C TYR A 685 20.16 4.28 -7.70
N ALA A 686 20.79 4.42 -8.87
CA ALA A 686 22.19 4.10 -9.11
C ALA A 686 23.12 4.82 -8.12
N ALA A 687 22.84 6.08 -7.80
CA ALA A 687 23.61 6.87 -6.85
C ALA A 687 23.60 6.32 -5.41
N ARG A 688 22.65 5.44 -5.07
CA ARG A 688 22.55 4.78 -3.76
C ARG A 688 23.35 3.49 -3.67
N MET A 689 23.87 2.99 -4.79
CA MET A 689 24.64 1.75 -4.82
C MET A 689 26.01 1.96 -4.16
N PRO A 690 26.41 1.12 -3.20
CA PRO A 690 27.74 1.22 -2.61
C PRO A 690 28.81 0.88 -3.66
N ILE A 691 29.99 1.49 -3.56
CA ILE A 691 31.15 1.21 -4.41
C ILE A 691 31.81 -0.09 -3.94
N VAL A 692 31.09 -1.21 -4.08
CA VAL A 692 31.51 -2.55 -3.68
C VAL A 692 31.35 -3.48 -4.89
N PRO A 693 32.30 -4.40 -5.15
CA PRO A 693 32.13 -5.36 -6.23
C PRO A 693 30.87 -6.19 -6.03
N LEU A 694 30.13 -6.38 -7.12
CA LEU A 694 28.92 -7.18 -7.13
C LEU A 694 29.26 -8.67 -7.02
N ARG A 695 28.51 -9.39 -6.20
CA ARG A 695 28.55 -10.85 -6.13
C ARG A 695 28.14 -11.49 -7.47
N GLU A 696 28.38 -12.78 -7.59
CA GLU A 696 27.96 -13.55 -8.77
C GLU A 696 26.44 -13.52 -8.97
N ASP A 697 25.64 -13.70 -7.92
CA ASP A 697 24.18 -13.64 -7.98
C ASP A 697 23.66 -12.23 -8.30
N GLU A 698 24.30 -11.19 -7.75
CA GLU A 698 24.03 -9.78 -8.07
C GLU A 698 24.32 -9.45 -9.55
N ARG A 699 25.45 -9.92 -10.08
CA ARG A 699 25.80 -9.78 -11.51
C ARG A 699 24.82 -10.53 -12.40
N ALA A 700 24.47 -11.76 -12.04
CA ALA A 700 23.50 -12.56 -12.79
C ALA A 700 22.12 -11.88 -12.87
N VAL A 701 21.68 -11.18 -11.82
CA VAL A 701 20.45 -10.36 -11.85
C VAL A 701 20.58 -9.24 -12.89
N LEU A 702 21.68 -8.48 -12.89
CA LEU A 702 21.90 -7.41 -13.87
C LEU A 702 21.99 -7.95 -15.30
N ASP A 703 22.77 -8.99 -15.53
CA ASP A 703 22.97 -9.57 -16.86
C ASP A 703 21.65 -10.11 -17.44
N VAL A 704 20.78 -10.71 -16.61
CA VAL A 704 19.44 -11.12 -17.05
C VAL A 704 18.54 -9.90 -17.30
N ALA A 705 18.56 -8.90 -16.42
CA ALA A 705 17.75 -7.70 -16.58
C ALA A 705 18.08 -6.95 -17.87
N ASP A 706 19.36 -6.74 -18.16
CA ASP A 706 19.82 -6.01 -19.35
C ASP A 706 19.49 -6.75 -20.64
N ARG A 707 19.74 -8.07 -20.69
CA ARG A 707 19.35 -8.91 -21.84
C ARG A 707 17.85 -8.87 -22.07
N HIS A 708 17.06 -9.07 -21.01
CA HIS A 708 15.60 -9.05 -21.12
C HIS A 708 15.06 -7.66 -21.45
N TYR A 709 15.74 -6.58 -21.06
CA TYR A 709 15.36 -5.22 -21.41
C TYR A 709 15.58 -4.94 -22.90
N ALA A 710 16.69 -5.42 -23.48
CA ALA A 710 16.90 -5.36 -24.93
C ALA A 710 15.80 -6.10 -25.70
N LEU A 711 15.45 -7.32 -25.27
CA LEU A 711 14.35 -8.09 -25.83
C LEU A 711 12.98 -7.42 -25.63
N LEU A 712 12.82 -6.68 -24.55
CA LEU A 712 11.60 -5.94 -24.29
C LEU A 712 11.44 -4.80 -25.31
N ILE A 713 12.49 -4.04 -25.60
CA ILE A 713 12.46 -2.98 -26.62
C ILE A 713 12.03 -3.58 -27.96
N GLU A 714 12.63 -4.70 -28.37
CA GLU A 714 12.25 -5.42 -29.59
C GLU A 714 10.78 -5.86 -29.57
N ALA A 715 10.32 -6.43 -28.46
CA ALA A 715 8.93 -6.86 -28.30
C ALA A 715 7.94 -5.69 -28.42
N GLU A 716 8.29 -4.51 -27.90
CA GLU A 716 7.45 -3.31 -28.00
C GLU A 716 7.39 -2.74 -29.42
N GLU A 717 8.48 -2.81 -30.18
CA GLU A 717 8.53 -2.45 -31.60
C GLU A 717 7.67 -3.40 -32.45
N GLN A 718 7.81 -4.71 -32.23
CA GLN A 718 7.07 -5.74 -32.95
C GLN A 718 5.59 -5.82 -32.55
N TRP A 719 5.21 -5.34 -31.36
CA TRP A 719 3.84 -5.47 -30.83
C TRP A 719 2.77 -4.94 -31.80
N SER A 720 3.04 -3.82 -32.48
CA SER A 720 2.08 -3.21 -33.40
C SER A 720 1.76 -4.09 -34.62
N SER A 721 2.72 -4.89 -35.09
CA SER A 721 2.55 -5.79 -36.23
C SER A 721 1.96 -7.14 -35.81
N VAL A 722 2.16 -7.55 -34.55
CA VAL A 722 1.67 -8.82 -33.98
C VAL A 722 0.26 -8.70 -33.44
N ALA A 723 -0.08 -7.59 -32.76
CA ALA A 723 -1.37 -7.36 -32.12
C ALA A 723 -2.49 -6.96 -33.11
N LYS A 724 -2.47 -7.51 -34.32
CA LYS A 724 -3.48 -7.25 -35.36
C LYS A 724 -4.86 -7.77 -34.94
N CYS A 725 -4.95 -8.93 -34.29
CA CYS A 725 -6.24 -9.52 -33.90
C CYS A 725 -6.92 -8.78 -32.71
N CYS A 726 -6.15 -8.32 -31.71
CA CYS A 726 -6.74 -7.70 -30.52
C CYS A 726 -7.14 -6.23 -30.69
N ASN A 727 -6.52 -5.50 -31.64
CA ASN A 727 -6.88 -4.10 -31.92
C ASN A 727 -7.96 -3.95 -33.01
N TYR A 728 -8.20 -4.98 -33.83
CA TYR A 728 -9.22 -4.96 -34.89
C TYR A 728 -10.64 -5.33 -34.40
N MET A 729 -10.81 -5.51 -33.08
CA MET A 729 -12.06 -5.92 -32.41
C MET A 729 -13.24 -4.93 -32.47
N ARG A 730 -13.17 -3.87 -33.29
CA ARG A 730 -14.37 -3.07 -33.63
C ARG A 730 -14.86 -3.23 -35.07
N ALA A 731 -14.01 -3.71 -35.99
CA ALA A 731 -14.35 -3.73 -37.41
C ALA A 731 -14.82 -5.11 -37.92
N HIS A 732 -14.37 -6.22 -37.32
CA HIS A 732 -14.74 -7.59 -37.75
C HIS A 732 -15.90 -8.23 -36.96
N TRP A 733 -16.56 -7.50 -36.05
CA TRP A 733 -17.73 -8.01 -35.32
C TRP A 733 -19.01 -8.09 -36.15
N SER A 734 -18.97 -7.71 -37.43
CA SER A 734 -20.12 -7.72 -38.34
C SER A 734 -20.56 -9.12 -38.76
N THR A 735 -19.69 -10.13 -38.71
CA THR A 735 -20.02 -11.48 -39.24
C THR A 735 -20.49 -12.49 -38.20
N GLY A 736 -20.49 -12.18 -36.89
CA GLY A 736 -21.05 -13.04 -35.83
C GLY A 736 -20.30 -14.35 -35.52
N GLU A 737 -19.68 -14.99 -36.50
CA GLU A 737 -18.97 -16.28 -36.38
C GLU A 737 -17.75 -16.20 -35.45
N HIS A 738 -17.00 -15.10 -35.50
CA HIS A 738 -15.82 -14.94 -34.67
C HIS A 738 -16.15 -14.90 -33.17
N ARG A 739 -17.29 -14.28 -32.80
CA ARG A 739 -17.75 -14.25 -31.40
C ARG A 739 -18.09 -15.65 -30.92
N TYR A 740 -18.79 -16.43 -31.73
CA TYR A 740 -19.14 -17.82 -31.40
C TYR A 740 -17.89 -18.68 -31.19
N LEU A 741 -16.91 -18.61 -32.11
CA LEU A 741 -15.67 -19.38 -31.98
C LEU A 741 -14.82 -18.95 -30.79
N CYS A 742 -14.70 -17.65 -30.50
CA CYS A 742 -14.05 -17.18 -29.29
C CYS A 742 -14.78 -17.65 -28.03
N ASP A 743 -16.10 -17.49 -27.95
CA ASP A 743 -16.89 -17.86 -26.78
C ASP A 743 -16.83 -19.37 -26.53
N VAL A 744 -16.86 -20.22 -27.56
CA VAL A 744 -16.66 -21.68 -27.44
C VAL A 744 -15.23 -22.02 -26.95
N HIS A 745 -14.23 -21.33 -27.47
CA HIS A 745 -12.83 -21.57 -27.10
C HIS A 745 -12.50 -21.08 -25.68
N PHE A 746 -13.18 -20.03 -25.20
CA PHE A 746 -13.08 -19.54 -23.83
C PHE A 746 -13.95 -20.35 -22.85
N ALA A 747 -15.16 -20.78 -23.25
CA ALA A 747 -16.05 -21.58 -22.41
C ALA A 747 -15.42 -22.94 -22.04
N SER A 748 -14.69 -23.57 -22.96
CA SER A 748 -13.93 -24.80 -22.68
C SER A 748 -12.76 -24.59 -21.69
N ARG A 749 -12.36 -23.35 -21.42
CA ARG A 749 -11.26 -22.99 -20.50
C ARG A 749 -11.72 -22.26 -19.24
N ALA A 750 -13.03 -22.02 -19.08
CA ALA A 750 -13.60 -21.27 -17.95
C ALA A 750 -13.39 -21.94 -16.57
N GLY A 751 -13.07 -23.24 -16.53
CA GLY A 751 -12.73 -23.96 -15.29
C GLY A 751 -11.31 -23.72 -14.76
N SER A 752 -10.43 -23.05 -15.52
CA SER A 752 -9.07 -22.73 -15.09
C SER A 752 -9.01 -21.33 -14.50
N THR A 753 -9.18 -21.22 -13.18
CA THR A 753 -9.05 -19.97 -12.41
C THR A 753 -7.63 -19.41 -12.35
N CYS A 754 -6.73 -19.81 -13.27
CA CYS A 754 -5.41 -19.21 -13.35
C CYS A 754 -5.54 -17.74 -13.74
N PRO A 755 -4.94 -16.80 -12.97
CA PRO A 755 -4.92 -15.40 -13.34
C PRO A 755 -4.34 -15.27 -14.75
N THR A 756 -5.13 -14.66 -15.65
CA THR A 756 -4.79 -14.56 -17.06
C THR A 756 -3.55 -13.68 -17.22
N VAL A 757 -2.43 -14.30 -17.61
CA VAL A 757 -1.22 -13.59 -18.04
C VAL A 757 -1.60 -12.65 -19.19
N LYS A 758 -1.17 -11.39 -19.13
CA LYS A 758 -1.57 -10.41 -20.14
C LYS A 758 -0.96 -10.79 -21.48
N SER A 759 -1.68 -10.53 -22.56
CA SER A 759 -1.22 -10.84 -23.93
C SER A 759 0.17 -10.29 -24.26
N LYS A 760 0.51 -9.08 -23.75
CA LYS A 760 1.85 -8.50 -23.89
C LYS A 760 2.93 -9.25 -23.13
N ASP A 761 2.61 -9.76 -21.95
CA ASP A 761 3.55 -10.55 -21.15
C ASP A 761 3.72 -11.95 -21.79
N VAL A 762 2.66 -12.53 -22.37
CA VAL A 762 2.76 -13.76 -23.18
C VAL A 762 3.65 -13.54 -24.41
N TYR A 763 3.46 -12.46 -25.16
CA TYR A 763 4.30 -12.17 -26.32
C TYR A 763 5.75 -11.88 -25.92
N PHE A 764 5.98 -11.26 -24.77
CA PHE A 764 7.33 -11.08 -24.25
C PHE A 764 8.03 -12.43 -23.98
N LEU A 765 7.32 -13.44 -23.44
CA LEU A 765 7.84 -14.81 -23.33
C LEU A 765 8.20 -15.41 -24.68
N VAL A 766 7.43 -15.11 -25.72
CA VAL A 766 7.69 -15.58 -27.10
C VAL A 766 8.98 -14.99 -27.65
N VAL A 767 9.22 -13.69 -27.42
CA VAL A 767 10.48 -13.03 -27.83
C VAL A 767 11.67 -13.62 -27.06
N ILE A 768 11.53 -13.88 -25.76
CA ILE A 768 12.57 -14.58 -24.96
C ILE A 768 12.86 -15.97 -25.53
N ALA A 769 11.83 -16.76 -25.82
CA ALA A 769 11.98 -18.11 -26.38
C ALA A 769 12.64 -18.10 -27.75
N ARG A 770 12.25 -17.15 -28.63
CA ARG A 770 12.87 -16.98 -29.95
C ARG A 770 14.36 -16.67 -29.81
N ALA A 771 14.71 -15.65 -29.04
CA ALA A 771 16.09 -15.24 -28.86
C ALA A 771 16.96 -16.36 -28.25
N PHE A 772 16.40 -17.14 -27.33
CA PHE A 772 17.07 -18.32 -26.78
C PHE A 772 17.35 -19.38 -27.86
N VAL A 773 16.36 -19.71 -28.69
CA VAL A 773 16.50 -20.72 -29.75
C VAL A 773 17.50 -20.28 -30.81
N GLU A 774 17.45 -19.01 -31.23
CA GLU A 774 18.39 -18.46 -32.21
C GLU A 774 19.83 -18.48 -31.67
N SER A 775 20.04 -18.13 -30.40
CA SER A 775 21.37 -18.11 -29.78
C SER A 775 21.94 -19.51 -29.48
N ASN A 776 21.08 -20.51 -29.28
CA ASN A 776 21.47 -21.87 -28.88
C ASN A 776 21.18 -22.92 -29.96
N TYR A 777 20.88 -22.49 -31.19
CA TYR A 777 20.43 -23.37 -32.26
C TYR A 777 21.34 -24.57 -32.47
N GLN A 778 22.65 -24.33 -32.57
CA GLN A 778 23.68 -25.35 -32.76
C GLN A 778 23.70 -26.38 -31.63
N GLN A 779 23.57 -25.93 -30.39
CA GLN A 779 23.57 -26.80 -29.22
C GLN A 779 22.28 -27.62 -29.11
N ILE A 780 21.13 -27.02 -29.48
CA ILE A 780 19.85 -27.72 -29.56
C ILE A 780 19.96 -28.88 -30.54
N LEU A 781 20.53 -28.66 -31.73
CA LEU A 781 20.73 -29.72 -32.72
C LEU A 781 21.76 -30.76 -32.26
N ALA A 782 22.90 -30.34 -31.72
CA ALA A 782 23.93 -31.24 -31.22
C ALA A 782 23.39 -32.22 -30.16
N ARG A 783 22.48 -31.77 -29.30
CA ARG A 783 21.86 -32.63 -28.25
C ARG A 783 20.93 -33.71 -28.78
N LEU A 784 20.42 -33.55 -30.00
CA LEU A 784 19.50 -34.53 -30.59
C LEU A 784 20.22 -35.79 -31.09
N ASN A 785 21.57 -35.81 -31.12
CA ASN A 785 22.43 -36.98 -31.36
C ASN A 785 22.03 -37.88 -32.55
N ARG A 786 21.28 -37.35 -33.52
CA ARG A 786 20.71 -38.11 -34.64
C ARG A 786 21.04 -37.43 -35.95
N GLN A 787 21.34 -38.27 -36.95
CA GLN A 787 21.35 -37.89 -38.36
C GLN A 787 20.00 -37.24 -38.73
N PRO A 788 19.99 -36.25 -39.64
CA PRO A 788 18.84 -35.43 -40.01
C PRO A 788 17.75 -36.18 -40.82
N SER A 789 17.45 -37.43 -40.48
CA SER A 789 16.38 -38.19 -41.13
C SER A 789 15.01 -37.83 -40.53
N GLY A 790 14.42 -36.73 -41.03
CA GLY A 790 12.97 -36.56 -41.13
C GLY A 790 12.17 -36.05 -39.91
N ASN A 791 12.79 -35.45 -38.89
CA ASN A 791 12.04 -34.88 -37.76
C ASN A 791 11.66 -33.42 -38.01
N ASP A 792 10.36 -33.16 -38.21
CA ASP A 792 9.85 -31.81 -38.51
C ASP A 792 9.64 -30.93 -37.26
N LEU A 793 9.65 -31.52 -36.05
CA LEU A 793 9.35 -30.81 -34.80
C LEU A 793 10.35 -31.14 -33.67
N ILE A 794 10.96 -30.10 -33.12
CA ILE A 794 11.79 -30.19 -31.90
C ILE A 794 11.02 -29.57 -30.73
N LEU A 795 10.85 -30.32 -29.64
CA LEU A 795 10.36 -29.78 -28.37
C LEU A 795 11.55 -29.35 -27.50
N VAL A 796 11.59 -28.08 -27.10
CA VAL A 796 12.60 -27.50 -26.20
C VAL A 796 11.92 -27.10 -24.89
N ASN A 797 12.35 -27.68 -23.77
CA ASN A 797 11.92 -27.21 -22.45
C ASN A 797 12.85 -26.10 -21.96
N LEU A 798 12.34 -24.88 -21.85
CA LEU A 798 13.10 -23.69 -21.45
C LEU A 798 12.66 -23.22 -20.05
N PRO A 799 13.36 -23.60 -18.97
CA PRO A 799 13.10 -23.07 -17.64
C PRO A 799 13.71 -21.68 -17.46
N LEU A 800 12.89 -20.64 -17.31
CA LEU A 800 13.31 -19.27 -16.93
C LEU A 800 13.61 -19.14 -15.42
N LEU A 801 13.59 -20.26 -14.71
CA LEU A 801 13.84 -20.39 -13.27
C LEU A 801 15.31 -20.35 -12.88
N HIS A 802 16.17 -20.66 -13.85
CA HIS A 802 17.60 -20.75 -13.66
C HIS A 802 18.29 -19.87 -14.69
N ASP A 803 19.61 -19.73 -14.56
CA ASP A 803 20.37 -19.04 -15.59
C ASP A 803 20.24 -19.78 -16.92
N PRO A 804 19.65 -19.17 -17.96
CA PRO A 804 19.59 -19.80 -19.28
C PRO A 804 20.99 -19.98 -19.89
N THR A 805 22.05 -19.36 -19.34
CA THR A 805 23.43 -19.57 -19.78
C THR A 805 24.05 -20.87 -19.26
N VAL A 806 23.48 -21.50 -18.23
CA VAL A 806 23.94 -22.82 -17.79
C VAL A 806 23.35 -23.84 -18.74
N THR A 807 24.18 -24.22 -19.71
CA THR A 807 23.86 -25.06 -20.86
C THR A 807 23.12 -26.33 -20.45
N GLU A 808 23.44 -26.93 -19.30
CA GLU A 808 22.86 -28.18 -18.78
C GLU A 808 21.34 -28.13 -18.52
N LEU A 809 20.69 -26.96 -18.58
CA LEU A 809 19.35 -26.78 -18.02
C LEU A 809 18.17 -26.82 -19.01
N PHE A 810 18.41 -26.95 -20.32
CA PHE A 810 17.33 -27.18 -21.29
C PHE A 810 17.35 -28.61 -21.84
N THR A 811 16.17 -29.21 -22.01
CA THR A 811 16.05 -30.49 -22.70
C THR A 811 15.49 -30.28 -24.09
N ALA A 812 16.09 -30.94 -25.08
CA ALA A 812 15.60 -30.99 -26.44
C ALA A 812 15.16 -32.41 -26.74
N THR A 813 13.96 -32.57 -27.30
CA THR A 813 13.42 -33.87 -27.68
C THR A 813 12.87 -33.76 -29.09
N ALA A 814 13.32 -34.66 -29.97
CA ALA A 814 12.72 -34.78 -31.29
C ALA A 814 11.34 -35.42 -31.16
N CYS A 815 10.33 -34.82 -31.77
CA CYS A 815 8.99 -35.38 -31.85
C CYS A 815 8.76 -35.90 -33.26
N GLU A 816 8.29 -37.15 -33.37
CA GLU A 816 7.78 -37.68 -34.64
C GLU A 816 6.53 -36.89 -35.01
N ASN A 817 6.62 -36.11 -36.08
CA ASN A 817 5.47 -35.43 -36.63
C ASN A 817 4.79 -36.39 -37.60
N SER A 818 3.46 -36.56 -37.52
CA SER A 818 2.71 -37.46 -38.40
C SER A 818 2.55 -36.95 -39.84
N PHE A 819 3.21 -35.84 -40.17
CA PHE A 819 3.11 -35.17 -41.46
C PHE A 819 4.20 -35.63 -42.43
N ARG A 820 3.93 -35.44 -43.73
CA ARG A 820 4.83 -35.83 -44.83
C ARG A 820 6.17 -35.10 -44.72
N PRO A 821 7.28 -35.69 -45.21
CA PRO A 821 8.61 -35.07 -45.17
C PRO A 821 8.58 -33.64 -45.72
N ASP A 822 9.05 -32.70 -44.92
CA ASP A 822 9.06 -31.27 -45.24
C ASP A 822 10.24 -30.90 -46.16
N ILE A 823 10.03 -29.91 -47.04
CA ILE A 823 11.04 -29.43 -48.00
C ILE A 823 12.07 -28.50 -47.31
N CYS A 824 11.70 -27.88 -46.19
CA CYS A 824 12.61 -26.97 -45.48
C CYS A 824 13.57 -27.74 -44.57
N PRO A 825 14.89 -27.55 -44.71
CA PRO A 825 15.91 -28.26 -43.93
C PRO A 825 15.92 -27.88 -42.45
N TYR A 826 15.27 -26.77 -42.09
CA TYR A 826 15.15 -26.31 -40.72
C TYR A 826 13.85 -26.84 -40.09
N PRO A 827 13.93 -27.49 -38.91
CA PRO A 827 12.75 -27.99 -38.21
C PRO A 827 11.94 -26.84 -37.60
N SER A 828 10.65 -27.08 -37.36
CA SER A 828 9.86 -26.24 -36.47
C SER A 828 10.27 -26.54 -35.03
N ILE A 829 10.27 -25.53 -34.16
CA ILE A 829 10.69 -25.68 -32.77
C ILE A 829 9.55 -25.26 -31.85
N SER A 830 8.99 -26.20 -31.11
CA SER A 830 8.06 -25.91 -30.01
C SER A 830 8.86 -25.72 -28.73
N VAL A 831 8.78 -24.55 -28.11
CA VAL A 831 9.45 -24.23 -26.85
C VAL A 831 8.42 -24.23 -25.73
N GLN A 832 8.54 -25.15 -24.77
CA GLN A 832 7.80 -25.10 -23.52
C GLN A 832 8.54 -24.20 -22.52
N VAL A 833 8.15 -22.92 -22.48
CA VAL A 833 8.71 -21.91 -21.58
C VAL A 833 8.11 -22.09 -20.19
N SER A 834 8.94 -22.54 -19.25
CA SER A 834 8.56 -22.74 -17.85
C SER A 834 9.05 -21.57 -16.99
N TYR A 835 8.17 -20.92 -16.25
CA TYR A 835 8.49 -19.78 -15.38
C TYR A 835 7.79 -19.92 -14.04
N GLN A 836 8.38 -19.37 -12.98
CA GLN A 836 7.76 -19.40 -11.66
C GLN A 836 6.80 -18.24 -11.47
N GLN A 837 5.64 -18.60 -10.95
CA GLN A 837 4.77 -17.68 -10.26
C GLN A 837 4.67 -18.11 -8.80
N THR A 838 4.17 -17.23 -7.95
CA THR A 838 4.07 -17.54 -6.53
C THR A 838 3.23 -18.79 -6.24
N ASN A 839 2.23 -19.07 -7.06
CA ASN A 839 1.38 -20.26 -6.92
C ASN A 839 1.92 -21.51 -7.64
N GLY A 840 3.18 -21.48 -8.08
CA GLY A 840 3.88 -22.62 -8.67
C GLY A 840 4.50 -22.35 -10.04
N VAL A 841 5.10 -23.40 -10.61
CA VAL A 841 5.69 -23.34 -11.94
C VAL A 841 4.58 -23.35 -12.99
N ARG A 842 4.65 -22.40 -13.93
CA ARG A 842 3.76 -22.29 -15.08
C ARG A 842 4.53 -22.60 -16.34
N ALA A 843 3.85 -23.19 -17.33
CA ALA A 843 4.40 -23.42 -18.65
C ALA A 843 3.57 -22.70 -19.72
N ARG A 844 4.24 -22.24 -20.77
CA ARG A 844 3.62 -21.75 -22.00
C ARG A 844 4.32 -22.38 -23.19
N LEU A 845 3.54 -22.96 -24.08
CA LEU A 845 4.06 -23.49 -25.34
C LEU A 845 4.17 -22.33 -26.34
N VAL A 846 5.34 -22.17 -26.92
CA VAL A 846 5.67 -21.21 -27.97
C VAL A 846 6.07 -22.00 -29.21
N ASN A 847 5.49 -21.72 -30.36
CA ASN A 847 5.81 -22.41 -31.61
C ASN A 847 6.62 -21.49 -32.51
N LEU A 848 7.84 -21.91 -32.82
CA LEU A 848 8.79 -21.19 -33.65
C LEU A 848 8.88 -21.89 -35.01
N VAL A 849 8.52 -21.19 -36.07
CA VAL A 849 8.62 -21.68 -37.45
C VAL A 849 9.80 -20.98 -38.13
N PRO A 850 10.67 -21.69 -38.86
CA PRO A 850 11.80 -21.02 -39.51
C PRO A 850 11.27 -20.04 -40.56
N ARG A 851 11.88 -18.85 -40.64
CA ARG A 851 11.46 -17.82 -41.60
C ARG A 851 11.45 -18.31 -43.04
N SER A 852 12.40 -19.19 -43.38
CA SER A 852 12.48 -19.85 -44.68
C SER A 852 11.27 -20.71 -44.99
N ALA A 853 10.51 -21.19 -44.01
CA ALA A 853 9.31 -22.01 -44.18
C ALA A 853 8.04 -21.29 -43.70
N ALA A 854 7.94 -19.98 -43.92
CA ALA A 854 6.76 -19.21 -43.54
C ALA A 854 5.44 -19.78 -44.13
N TRP A 855 5.49 -20.56 -45.22
CA TRP A 855 4.34 -21.27 -45.78
C TRP A 855 3.77 -22.37 -44.87
N ARG A 856 4.52 -22.82 -43.85
CA ARG A 856 3.99 -23.71 -42.79
C ARG A 856 2.91 -23.02 -41.97
N TYR A 857 2.85 -21.69 -41.98
CA TYR A 857 1.67 -20.97 -41.53
C TYR A 857 0.59 -21.06 -42.60
N GLY A 858 -0.48 -21.80 -42.32
CA GLY A 858 -1.68 -21.75 -43.15
C GLY A 858 -2.13 -20.30 -43.32
N LYS A 859 -2.31 -19.84 -44.56
CA LYS A 859 -2.75 -18.46 -44.85
C LYS A 859 -4.08 -18.11 -44.18
N ASP A 860 -4.87 -19.13 -43.84
CA ASP A 860 -6.18 -19.05 -43.20
C ASP A 860 -6.16 -19.42 -41.70
N GLU A 861 -5.01 -19.84 -41.16
CA GLU A 861 -4.90 -20.19 -39.75
C GLU A 861 -4.59 -18.95 -38.90
N PHE A 862 -5.42 -18.71 -37.88
CA PHE A 862 -5.17 -17.66 -36.90
C PHE A 862 -3.83 -17.92 -36.19
N ALA A 863 -2.81 -17.14 -36.53
CA ALA A 863 -1.55 -17.17 -35.80
C ALA A 863 -1.82 -16.81 -34.34
N THR A 864 -1.68 -17.80 -33.46
CA THR A 864 -1.78 -17.55 -32.02
C THR A 864 -0.64 -16.61 -31.59
N LEU A 865 -0.85 -15.83 -30.52
CA LEU A 865 0.20 -14.95 -29.96
C LEU A 865 1.49 -15.70 -29.60
N THR A 866 1.40 -17.02 -29.41
CA THR A 866 2.48 -17.95 -29.09
C THR A 866 3.21 -18.49 -30.32
N CYS A 867 2.80 -18.13 -31.53
CA CYS A 867 3.44 -18.53 -32.77
C CYS A 867 4.28 -17.37 -33.33
N THR A 868 5.56 -17.59 -33.61
CA THR A 868 6.41 -16.59 -34.30
C THR A 868 7.39 -17.25 -35.26
N LEU A 869 7.92 -16.46 -36.19
CA LEU A 869 9.05 -16.86 -37.02
C LEU A 869 10.37 -16.72 -36.23
N TYR A 870 11.34 -17.61 -36.52
CA TYR A 870 12.73 -17.51 -36.06
C TYR A 870 13.70 -17.57 -37.24
N ASP A 871 14.89 -17.01 -37.06
CA ASP A 871 15.94 -16.94 -38.07
C ASP A 871 17.07 -17.94 -37.75
N PRO A 872 17.13 -19.11 -38.44
CA PRO A 872 18.22 -20.06 -38.23
C PRO A 872 19.56 -19.48 -38.68
N PRO A 873 20.70 -19.91 -38.10
CA PRO A 873 22.02 -19.46 -38.53
C PRO A 873 22.27 -19.73 -40.02
N THR A 874 22.80 -18.74 -40.74
CA THR A 874 23.08 -18.82 -42.19
C THR A 874 24.13 -19.86 -42.54
N ASP A 875 25.00 -20.21 -41.60
CA ASP A 875 26.23 -20.97 -41.86
C ASP A 875 26.01 -22.49 -41.82
N TRP A 876 24.76 -22.95 -41.69
CA TRP A 876 24.41 -24.37 -41.58
C TRP A 876 24.44 -25.15 -42.90
N THR A 877 24.55 -24.47 -44.05
CA THR A 877 24.43 -25.14 -45.36
C THR A 877 25.63 -26.01 -45.77
N CYS A 878 26.66 -26.18 -44.92
CA CYS A 878 27.89 -26.91 -45.28
C CYS A 878 28.51 -27.71 -44.12
N VAL A 879 27.75 -28.62 -43.50
CA VAL A 879 28.36 -29.75 -42.77
C VAL A 879 27.90 -31.02 -43.45
N ASP A 880 28.73 -31.52 -44.36
CA ASP A 880 28.60 -32.82 -45.03
C ASP A 880 28.66 -34.00 -44.04
#